data_AF-A0A507CWY1-F1
#
_entry.id   AF-A0A507CWY1-F1
#
_cell.length_a   1.000
_cell.length_b   1.000
_cell.length_c   1.000
_cell.angle_alpha   90.00
_cell.angle_beta   90.00
_cell.angle_gamma   90.00
#
_symmetry.space_group_name_H-M   'P 1'
#
loop_
_entity.id
_entity.type
_entity.pdbx_description
1 polymer ?
#
loop_
_entity_poly.entity_id
_entity_poly.type
_entity_poly.pdbx_seq_one_letter_code
_entity_poly.pdbx_strand_id
1 'polypeptide(L)'
;MAIEDNVNALNDEHREQVQVRLKSRDAQYAVPAAPLLIPTRVKRVGLSSIVNQLLQSDKQISFDFLIDNKFLRSSIHNYLIANDLTTESVLDIEYIPSQPKPTPSADTPHPDWIASIVANDTSQMLVTGGFDGKVRIWDYSHNNIGEIDCNVKNKKGVKAVALQSKGVEDMVVLVGGADSSEKVGAWQILGQTVTKLYDAVGHHGAIESLDVSNSHFATSSWDGIIAYWTIERPTDEDSDDDLQEVDDDSSFRIKQMRKRKWQPPAPVKTPVLTFEGHSGCVSVVKFRKQLNSTSSENETVMYSGGWDHSVRIWDVAGRANTLTMNCESVITCMDYSAHSGLIATGHTDNLIRLWDPRTQDGFVVKLKLASHKSWVSAIQWSPSSAYMLASASFDSTIKVWDVRSTTPFYTIAGSEDNNKKLFAMEWTNRVMLAGGEEGVLKRDILLHNRPRSNMADVDDNPAVTESPALDIVTAFDSPDDFTVKHPLTHRWTVWFDAPTKKQNQHNWMENLKTVITFDTVEDFWGFMNNVMKASSLPTGSNYHIFKDGIQPMWEDTRNKKGGKWVLTVNKKERAHLDQWWLNTLMAMIGEAFEDGDEICGAVISVRRQYDRISLWTKTGDDKDVQERTGKQFKQFLEVPAETVVGYSMHDMSLKSNSSYNNECVYQV
;
A
#
# COMPACT_ATOMS: atom_id res chain seq x y z
N MET A 1 -52.42 2.41 -6.10
CA MET A 1 -52.32 1.45 -7.22
C MET A 1 -50.94 0.78 -7.32
N ALA A 2 -49.82 1.43 -6.98
CA ALA A 2 -48.48 0.83 -7.03
C ALA A 2 -48.07 -0.03 -5.80
N ILE A 3 -49.03 -0.39 -4.92
CA ILE A 3 -48.77 -1.16 -3.68
C ILE A 3 -49.36 -2.58 -3.79
N GLU A 4 -50.32 -2.83 -4.69
CA GLU A 4 -50.89 -4.16 -4.91
C GLU A 4 -50.08 -5.00 -5.92
N ASP A 5 -49.28 -4.36 -6.80
CA ASP A 5 -48.42 -5.08 -7.76
C ASP A 5 -47.20 -5.77 -7.11
N ASN A 6 -46.88 -5.47 -5.84
CA ASN A 6 -45.80 -6.13 -5.11
C ASN A 6 -46.23 -7.38 -4.33
N VAL A 7 -47.54 -7.63 -4.21
CA VAL A 7 -48.05 -8.82 -3.48
C VAL A 7 -48.37 -9.98 -4.44
N ASN A 8 -48.61 -9.70 -5.72
CA ASN A 8 -48.89 -10.73 -6.74
C ASN A 8 -47.64 -11.32 -7.43
N ALA A 9 -46.41 -10.90 -7.07
CA ALA A 9 -45.16 -11.46 -7.61
C ALA A 9 -44.65 -12.71 -6.84
N LEU A 10 -45.54 -13.36 -6.08
CA LEU A 10 -45.23 -14.55 -5.27
C LEU A 10 -45.58 -15.89 -5.94
N ASN A 11 -46.23 -15.89 -7.11
CA ASN A 11 -46.64 -17.11 -7.82
C ASN A 11 -46.07 -17.20 -9.24
N ASP A 12 -44.74 -17.25 -9.38
CA ASP A 12 -44.13 -17.61 -10.66
C ASP A 12 -43.03 -18.66 -10.47
N GLU A 13 -43.22 -19.81 -11.12
CA GLU A 13 -42.70 -21.14 -10.78
C GLU A 13 -41.22 -21.39 -11.12
N HIS A 14 -40.40 -20.38 -11.39
CA HIS A 14 -38.94 -20.56 -11.54
C HIS A 14 -38.16 -19.41 -10.90
N ARG A 15 -38.12 -19.39 -9.56
CA ARG A 15 -37.21 -18.52 -8.80
C ARG A 15 -35.83 -19.16 -8.81
N GLU A 16 -34.98 -18.77 -9.77
CA GLU A 16 -33.55 -19.08 -9.68
C GLU A 16 -33.01 -18.57 -8.33
N GLN A 17 -32.52 -19.51 -7.52
CA GLN A 17 -31.95 -19.26 -6.20
C GLN A 17 -30.48 -19.64 -6.23
N VAL A 18 -29.71 -18.97 -5.38
CA VAL A 18 -28.29 -19.24 -5.20
C VAL A 18 -28.01 -19.41 -3.71
N GLN A 19 -27.09 -20.31 -3.38
CA GLN A 19 -26.63 -20.49 -2.00
C GLN A 19 -25.63 -19.40 -1.65
N VAL A 20 -25.86 -18.71 -0.55
CA VAL A 20 -25.06 -17.58 -0.08
C VAL A 20 -24.64 -17.80 1.36
N ARG A 21 -23.37 -17.59 1.68
CA ARG A 21 -22.87 -17.47 3.05
C ARG A 21 -22.55 -16.02 3.34
N LEU A 22 -23.23 -15.47 4.34
CA LEU A 22 -23.02 -14.10 4.79
C LEU A 22 -21.92 -14.09 5.85
N LYS A 23 -20.91 -13.25 5.66
CA LYS A 23 -19.79 -13.06 6.60
C LYS A 23 -19.63 -11.57 6.91
N SER A 24 -19.32 -11.22 8.15
CA SER A 24 -18.89 -9.87 8.51
C SER A 24 -17.63 -9.94 9.35
N ARG A 25 -16.74 -8.96 9.17
CA ARG A 25 -15.55 -8.79 10.02
C ARG A 25 -15.88 -8.13 11.35
N ASP A 26 -16.95 -7.34 11.37
CA ASP A 26 -17.42 -6.66 12.56
C ASP A 26 -18.22 -7.64 13.41
N ALA A 27 -17.69 -8.02 14.57
CA ALA A 27 -18.34 -8.99 15.48
C ALA A 27 -19.75 -8.55 15.89
N GLN A 28 -20.01 -7.24 15.95
CA GLN A 28 -21.32 -6.66 16.27
C GLN A 28 -22.40 -6.98 15.23
N TYR A 29 -21.99 -7.23 13.98
CA TYR A 29 -22.90 -7.55 12.88
C TYR A 29 -22.74 -9.00 12.44
N ALA A 30 -22.08 -9.86 13.20
CA ALA A 30 -21.86 -11.25 12.83
C ALA A 30 -23.17 -12.05 12.87
N VAL A 31 -23.47 -12.73 11.77
CA VAL A 31 -24.63 -13.62 11.60
C VAL A 31 -24.11 -15.06 11.46
N PRO A 32 -24.86 -16.10 11.88
CA PRO A 32 -24.43 -17.49 11.71
C PRO A 32 -24.05 -17.80 10.25
N ALA A 33 -22.87 -18.40 10.05
CA ALA A 33 -22.29 -18.67 8.72
C ALA A 33 -22.99 -19.81 7.94
N ALA A 34 -24.27 -20.07 8.24
CA ALA A 34 -25.07 -21.08 7.57
C ALA A 34 -25.38 -20.65 6.12
N PRO A 35 -25.30 -21.56 5.13
CA PRO A 35 -25.73 -21.26 3.77
C PRO A 35 -27.22 -20.91 3.71
N LEU A 36 -27.56 -19.79 3.08
CA LEU A 36 -28.92 -19.31 2.87
C LEU A 36 -29.26 -19.35 1.39
N LEU A 37 -30.48 -19.75 1.05
CA LEU A 37 -30.99 -19.69 -0.31
C LEU A 37 -31.60 -18.31 -0.56
N ILE A 38 -30.99 -17.56 -1.48
CA ILE A 38 -31.41 -16.19 -1.82
C ILE A 38 -31.79 -16.13 -3.31
N PRO A 39 -32.90 -15.44 -3.69
CA PRO A 39 -33.23 -15.25 -5.10
C PRO A 39 -32.15 -14.44 -5.85
N THR A 40 -31.80 -14.84 -7.07
CA THR A 40 -30.72 -14.20 -7.86
C THR A 40 -31.01 -12.74 -8.23
N ARG A 41 -32.29 -12.32 -8.24
CA ARG A 41 -32.71 -10.93 -8.53
C ARG A 41 -32.43 -9.95 -7.40
N VAL A 42 -32.08 -10.43 -6.21
CA VAL A 42 -31.85 -9.58 -5.05
C VAL A 42 -30.67 -8.65 -5.32
N LYS A 43 -30.86 -7.37 -4.97
CA LYS A 43 -29.84 -6.31 -5.02
C LYS A 43 -29.41 -5.94 -3.60
N ARG A 44 -28.44 -5.04 -3.48
CA ARG A 44 -27.92 -4.50 -2.20
C ARG A 44 -29.01 -4.25 -1.14
N VAL A 45 -30.08 -3.53 -1.48
CA VAL A 45 -31.14 -3.17 -0.51
C VAL A 45 -31.86 -4.40 0.01
N GLY A 46 -32.17 -5.37 -0.85
CA GLY A 46 -32.84 -6.60 -0.43
C GLY A 46 -31.93 -7.48 0.44
N LEU A 47 -30.65 -7.58 0.10
CA LEU A 47 -29.66 -8.26 0.97
C LEU A 47 -29.53 -7.55 2.33
N SER A 48 -29.55 -6.22 2.35
CA SER A 48 -29.51 -5.43 3.59
C SER A 48 -30.74 -5.72 4.47
N SER A 49 -31.92 -5.87 3.88
CA SER A 49 -33.13 -6.26 4.62
C SER A 49 -33.01 -7.66 5.22
N ILE A 50 -32.44 -8.61 4.47
CA ILE A 50 -32.19 -9.98 4.95
C ILE A 50 -31.23 -9.96 6.15
N VAL A 51 -30.11 -9.23 6.04
CA VAL A 51 -29.15 -9.10 7.16
C VAL A 51 -29.80 -8.48 8.39
N ASN A 52 -30.57 -7.40 8.23
CA ASN A 52 -31.28 -6.78 9.36
C ASN A 52 -32.29 -7.72 10.02
N GLN A 53 -32.99 -8.55 9.24
CA GLN A 53 -33.90 -9.57 9.76
C GLN A 53 -33.14 -10.65 10.55
N LEU A 54 -31.98 -11.09 10.05
CA LEU A 54 -31.14 -12.08 10.72
C LEU A 54 -30.52 -11.54 12.02
N LEU A 55 -30.16 -10.25 12.04
CA LEU A 55 -29.64 -9.56 13.22
C LEU A 55 -30.71 -9.23 14.26
N GLN A 56 -32.00 -9.35 13.92
CA GLN A 56 -33.13 -8.98 14.79
C GLN A 56 -33.02 -7.56 15.36
N SER A 57 -32.39 -6.64 14.61
CA SER A 57 -32.16 -5.26 15.04
C SER A 57 -33.39 -4.40 14.76
N ASP A 58 -33.85 -3.64 15.75
CA ASP A 58 -34.90 -2.62 15.59
C ASP A 58 -34.45 -1.46 14.69
N LYS A 59 -33.14 -1.23 14.57
CA LYS A 59 -32.57 -0.22 13.68
C LYS A 59 -32.22 -0.86 12.34
N GLN A 60 -32.87 -0.37 11.28
CA GLN A 60 -32.51 -0.75 9.90
C GLN A 60 -31.18 -0.10 9.50
N ILE A 61 -30.12 -0.91 9.50
CA ILE A 61 -28.78 -0.49 9.07
C ILE A 61 -28.64 -0.82 7.58
N SER A 62 -28.11 0.12 6.81
CA SER A 62 -27.78 -0.13 5.40
C SER A 62 -26.41 -0.80 5.33
N PHE A 63 -26.32 -1.91 4.59
CA PHE A 63 -25.07 -2.62 4.36
C PHE A 63 -24.63 -2.52 2.89
N ASP A 64 -23.32 -2.57 2.68
CA ASP A 64 -22.67 -2.84 1.39
C ASP A 64 -22.10 -4.26 1.42
N PHE A 65 -22.08 -4.90 0.24
CA PHE A 65 -21.74 -6.31 0.09
C PHE A 65 -20.55 -6.44 -0.86
N LEU A 66 -19.56 -7.25 -0.46
CA LEU A 66 -18.38 -7.57 -1.22
C LEU A 66 -18.38 -9.07 -1.56
N ILE A 67 -18.10 -9.37 -2.82
CA ILE A 67 -17.88 -10.73 -3.33
C ILE A 67 -16.52 -10.72 -4.02
N ASP A 68 -15.62 -11.61 -3.64
CA ASP A 68 -14.24 -11.67 -4.16
C ASP A 68 -13.53 -10.30 -4.17
N ASN A 69 -13.65 -9.55 -3.06
CA ASN A 69 -13.10 -8.19 -2.90
C ASN A 69 -13.63 -7.16 -3.91
N LYS A 70 -14.84 -7.37 -4.46
CA LYS A 70 -15.54 -6.39 -5.32
C LYS A 70 -16.91 -6.07 -4.75
N PHE A 71 -17.26 -4.78 -4.74
CA PHE A 71 -18.59 -4.36 -4.31
C PHE A 71 -19.68 -4.83 -5.26
N LEU A 72 -20.74 -5.41 -4.71
CA LEU A 72 -21.94 -5.77 -5.45
C LEU A 72 -22.74 -4.50 -5.80
N ARG A 73 -22.59 -4.03 -7.05
CA ARG A 73 -23.32 -2.86 -7.59
C ARG A 73 -24.61 -3.22 -8.33
N SER A 74 -24.73 -4.47 -8.79
CA SER A 74 -25.89 -4.99 -9.55
C SER A 74 -26.69 -6.02 -8.74
N SER A 75 -27.58 -6.76 -9.40
CA SER A 75 -28.14 -8.00 -8.84
C SER A 75 -27.10 -9.11 -8.78
N ILE A 76 -27.33 -10.11 -7.93
CA ILE A 76 -26.50 -11.33 -7.87
C ILE A 76 -26.52 -12.07 -9.22
N HIS A 77 -27.66 -12.09 -9.91
CA HIS A 77 -27.79 -12.66 -11.26
C HIS A 77 -26.78 -12.05 -12.24
N ASN A 78 -26.68 -10.73 -12.30
CA ASN A 78 -25.74 -10.06 -13.19
C ASN A 78 -24.28 -10.30 -12.76
N TYR A 79 -24.03 -10.46 -11.45
CA TYR A 79 -22.71 -10.83 -10.94
C TYR A 79 -22.29 -12.23 -11.38
N LEU A 80 -23.20 -13.21 -11.30
CA LEU A 80 -22.95 -14.58 -11.74
C LEU A 80 -22.63 -14.62 -13.24
N ILE A 81 -23.42 -13.93 -14.06
CA ILE A 81 -23.18 -13.83 -15.51
C ILE A 81 -21.83 -13.15 -15.81
N ALA A 82 -21.49 -12.07 -15.10
CA ALA A 82 -20.26 -11.31 -15.36
C ALA A 82 -18.97 -12.06 -14.98
N ASN A 83 -19.07 -13.09 -14.12
CA ASN A 83 -17.92 -13.90 -13.69
C ASN A 83 -18.04 -15.36 -14.15
N ASP A 84 -18.94 -15.67 -15.08
CA ASP A 84 -19.17 -17.03 -15.62
C ASP A 84 -19.44 -18.10 -14.55
N LEU A 85 -20.17 -17.73 -13.48
CA LEU A 85 -20.50 -18.60 -12.36
C LEU A 85 -21.89 -19.22 -12.50
N THR A 86 -22.03 -20.49 -12.08
CA THR A 86 -23.32 -21.21 -12.06
C THR A 86 -24.08 -20.95 -10.76
N THR A 87 -25.41 -21.14 -10.80
CA THR A 87 -26.30 -21.00 -9.63
C THR A 87 -26.10 -22.08 -8.56
N GLU A 88 -25.38 -23.16 -8.89
CA GLU A 88 -25.01 -24.24 -7.96
C GLU A 88 -23.85 -23.85 -7.04
N SER A 89 -23.08 -22.82 -7.39
CA SER A 89 -21.96 -22.35 -6.57
C SER A 89 -22.44 -21.67 -5.29
N VAL A 90 -21.72 -21.90 -4.19
CA VAL A 90 -21.94 -21.20 -2.92
C VAL A 90 -21.15 -19.90 -2.94
N LEU A 91 -21.86 -18.76 -2.88
CA LEU A 91 -21.23 -17.44 -2.85
C LEU A 91 -20.93 -17.02 -1.42
N ASP A 92 -19.67 -16.69 -1.15
CA ASP A 92 -19.27 -16.02 0.09
C ASP A 92 -19.42 -14.52 -0.08
N ILE A 93 -20.35 -13.92 0.66
CA ILE A 93 -20.61 -12.48 0.61
C ILE A 93 -20.21 -11.86 1.94
N GLU A 94 -19.15 -11.05 1.90
CA GLU A 94 -18.75 -10.21 3.02
C GLU A 94 -19.67 -8.98 3.05
N TYR A 95 -20.19 -8.58 4.21
CA TYR A 95 -20.98 -7.35 4.33
C TYR A 95 -20.46 -6.42 5.42
N ILE A 96 -20.61 -5.13 5.13
CA ILE A 96 -20.06 -4.03 5.93
C ILE A 96 -21.11 -2.91 6.05
N PRO A 97 -21.11 -2.12 7.13
CA PRO A 97 -21.98 -0.95 7.23
C PRO A 97 -21.71 0.03 6.09
N SER A 98 -22.77 0.42 5.39
CA SER A 98 -22.71 1.35 4.28
C SER A 98 -22.34 2.73 4.80
N GLN A 99 -21.28 3.31 4.24
CA GLN A 99 -20.91 4.69 4.52
C GLN A 99 -21.76 5.61 3.64
N PRO A 100 -22.30 6.74 4.14
CA PRO A 100 -23.03 7.66 3.31
C PRO A 100 -22.10 8.36 2.31
N LYS A 101 -22.61 8.65 1.11
CA LYS A 101 -21.88 9.49 0.16
C LYS A 101 -21.66 10.87 0.78
N PRO A 102 -20.45 11.47 0.66
CA PRO A 102 -20.21 12.84 1.07
C PRO A 102 -21.23 13.79 0.42
N THR A 103 -21.84 14.65 1.23
CA THR A 103 -22.87 15.60 0.75
C THR A 103 -22.20 16.90 0.35
N PRO A 104 -22.43 17.41 -0.87
CA PRO A 104 -21.84 18.66 -1.31
C PRO A 104 -22.34 19.82 -0.44
N SER A 105 -21.40 20.67 -0.03
CA SER A 105 -21.63 21.91 0.71
C SER A 105 -21.41 23.12 -0.20
N ALA A 106 -21.49 24.32 0.36
CA ALA A 106 -21.29 25.56 -0.39
C ALA A 106 -19.83 25.68 -0.85
N ASP A 107 -19.68 25.97 -2.14
CA ASP A 107 -18.39 26.21 -2.78
C ASP A 107 -17.85 27.59 -2.40
N THR A 108 -16.53 27.67 -2.19
CA THR A 108 -15.86 28.93 -1.81
C THR A 108 -14.98 29.46 -2.92
N PRO A 109 -15.38 30.56 -3.59
CA PRO A 109 -14.61 31.10 -4.71
C PRO A 109 -13.33 31.77 -4.23
N HIS A 110 -12.26 31.54 -4.97
CA HIS A 110 -10.95 32.15 -4.81
C HIS A 110 -10.61 32.94 -6.09
N PRO A 111 -9.77 33.99 -5.99
CA PRO A 111 -9.42 34.83 -7.14
C PRO A 111 -8.45 34.16 -8.12
N ASP A 112 -7.78 33.08 -7.70
CA ASP A 112 -6.79 32.35 -8.49
C ASP A 112 -6.79 30.86 -8.10
N TRP A 113 -5.96 30.06 -8.75
CA TRP A 113 -5.85 28.63 -8.51
C TRP A 113 -5.43 28.31 -7.08
N ILE A 114 -6.00 27.23 -6.54
CA ILE A 114 -5.70 26.75 -5.19
C ILE A 114 -4.63 25.66 -5.29
N ALA A 115 -3.45 25.91 -4.73
CA ALA A 115 -2.31 25.01 -4.79
C ALA A 115 -2.27 23.99 -3.65
N SER A 116 -2.64 24.41 -2.44
CA SER A 116 -2.55 23.59 -1.23
C SER A 116 -3.69 23.93 -0.28
N ILE A 117 -4.15 22.93 0.48
CA ILE A 117 -5.26 23.06 1.44
C ILE A 117 -4.86 22.31 2.69
N VAL A 118 -5.09 22.92 3.85
CA VAL A 118 -4.98 22.26 5.16
C VAL A 118 -6.18 22.68 6.00
N ALA A 119 -6.73 21.76 6.76
CA ALA A 119 -7.85 22.03 7.66
C ALA A 119 -7.60 21.41 9.03
N ASN A 120 -8.09 22.07 10.07
CA ASN A 120 -8.04 21.57 11.42
C ASN A 120 -9.44 21.56 12.03
N ASP A 121 -9.92 20.36 12.37
CA ASP A 121 -11.24 20.16 12.97
C ASP A 121 -11.36 20.74 14.39
N THR A 122 -10.25 20.86 15.13
CA THR A 122 -10.28 21.35 16.52
C THR A 122 -10.52 22.84 16.59
N SER A 123 -9.83 23.62 15.75
CA SER A 123 -10.03 25.06 15.62
C SER A 123 -11.14 25.43 14.63
N GLN A 124 -11.64 24.46 13.85
CA GLN A 124 -12.61 24.69 12.76
C GLN A 124 -12.12 25.75 11.76
N MET A 125 -10.81 25.76 11.52
CA MET A 125 -10.16 26.65 10.57
C MET A 125 -9.57 25.86 9.41
N LEU A 126 -9.58 26.48 8.24
CA LEU A 126 -8.93 25.96 7.05
C LEU A 126 -8.02 27.03 6.45
N VAL A 127 -6.92 26.60 5.87
CA VAL A 127 -5.91 27.48 5.27
C VAL A 127 -5.70 27.03 3.83
N THR A 128 -5.79 27.97 2.89
CA THR A 128 -5.57 27.73 1.47
C THR A 128 -4.39 28.52 0.95
N GLY A 129 -3.52 27.86 0.18
CA GLY A 129 -2.42 28.48 -0.56
C GLY A 129 -2.85 28.77 -1.99
N GLY A 130 -2.73 30.03 -2.42
CA GLY A 130 -3.07 30.46 -3.78
C GLY A 130 -1.85 30.57 -4.70
N PHE A 131 -2.07 30.39 -6.00
CA PHE A 131 -1.06 30.66 -7.03
C PHE A 131 -0.74 32.16 -7.20
N ASP A 132 -1.57 33.03 -6.64
CA ASP A 132 -1.36 34.48 -6.57
C ASP A 132 -0.28 34.90 -5.55
N GLY A 133 0.30 33.95 -4.82
CA GLY A 133 1.31 34.21 -3.79
C GLY A 133 0.69 34.68 -2.48
N LYS A 134 -0.58 34.33 -2.23
CA LYS A 134 -1.25 34.65 -0.97
C LYS A 134 -1.77 33.40 -0.29
N VAL A 135 -1.73 33.39 1.03
CA VAL A 135 -2.35 32.37 1.87
C VAL A 135 -3.58 32.96 2.53
N ARG A 136 -4.70 32.25 2.46
CA ARG A 136 -5.98 32.69 3.00
C ARG A 136 -6.42 31.75 4.10
N ILE A 137 -6.93 32.34 5.18
CA ILE A 137 -7.37 31.62 6.36
C ILE A 137 -8.89 31.79 6.43
N TRP A 138 -9.61 30.68 6.46
CA TRP A 138 -11.06 30.66 6.47
C TRP A 138 -11.61 29.89 7.65
N ASP A 139 -12.81 30.28 8.05
CA ASP A 139 -13.65 29.51 8.96
C ASP A 139 -14.40 28.40 8.19
N TYR A 140 -14.84 27.37 8.90
CA TYR A 140 -15.84 26.41 8.42
C TYR A 140 -17.18 27.10 8.10
N SER A 141 -17.39 28.35 8.52
CA SER A 141 -18.54 29.18 8.11
C SER A 141 -18.33 29.97 6.79
N HIS A 142 -17.27 29.69 6.03
CA HIS A 142 -16.92 30.35 4.76
C HIS A 142 -16.49 31.82 4.85
N ASN A 143 -16.24 32.32 6.07
CA ASN A 143 -15.72 33.66 6.29
C ASN A 143 -14.19 33.66 6.18
N ASN A 144 -13.63 34.62 5.45
CA ASN A 144 -12.19 34.84 5.42
C ASN A 144 -11.79 35.60 6.69
N ILE A 145 -10.96 34.98 7.53
CA ILE A 145 -10.48 35.51 8.81
C ILE A 145 -9.23 36.36 8.58
N GLY A 146 -8.39 36.00 7.61
CA GLY A 146 -7.12 36.68 7.37
C GLY A 146 -6.44 36.28 6.07
N GLU A 147 -5.65 37.20 5.54
CA GLU A 147 -4.84 36.99 4.34
C GLU A 147 -3.37 37.28 4.67
N ILE A 148 -2.50 36.32 4.35
CA ILE A 148 -1.05 36.45 4.46
C ILE A 148 -0.53 36.69 3.04
N ASP A 149 0.02 37.88 2.83
CA ASP A 149 0.78 38.18 1.63
C ASP A 149 2.24 37.77 1.87
N CYS A 150 2.67 36.67 1.25
CA CYS A 150 4.05 36.20 1.37
C CYS A 150 5.04 36.99 0.48
N ASN A 151 4.59 38.07 -0.17
CA ASN A 151 5.38 39.13 -0.80
C ASN A 151 6.56 38.60 -1.62
N VAL A 152 6.26 37.61 -2.47
CA VAL A 152 7.22 37.04 -3.41
C VAL A 152 7.50 38.10 -4.46
N LYS A 153 8.71 38.68 -4.44
CA LYS A 153 9.19 39.68 -5.41
C LYS A 153 8.93 39.30 -6.88
N ASN A 154 8.71 38.01 -7.16
CA ASN A 154 8.51 37.44 -8.49
C ASN A 154 7.08 36.97 -8.80
N LYS A 155 6.05 37.30 -7.99
CA LYS A 155 4.64 36.88 -8.22
C LYS A 155 4.48 35.37 -8.50
N LYS A 156 5.25 34.52 -7.83
CA LYS A 156 5.12 33.06 -7.97
C LYS A 156 4.29 32.52 -6.82
N GLY A 157 3.51 31.48 -7.12
CA GLY A 157 2.50 30.91 -6.24
C GLY A 157 3.03 30.18 -5.02
N VAL A 158 2.18 30.07 -4.01
CA VAL A 158 2.39 29.19 -2.85
C VAL A 158 2.27 27.73 -3.32
N LYS A 159 3.13 26.84 -2.83
CA LYS A 159 3.11 25.42 -3.21
C LYS A 159 2.67 24.51 -2.09
N ALA A 160 3.17 24.75 -0.89
CA ALA A 160 2.87 23.92 0.26
C ALA A 160 2.50 24.80 1.45
N VAL A 161 1.50 24.35 2.21
CA VAL A 161 1.06 24.95 3.45
C VAL A 161 0.93 23.83 4.48
N ALA A 162 1.34 24.09 5.72
CA ALA A 162 1.12 23.21 6.86
C ALA A 162 0.63 24.02 8.06
N LEU A 163 -0.13 23.38 8.96
CA LEU A 163 -0.75 24.03 10.10
C LEU A 163 -0.43 23.26 11.39
N GLN A 164 0.28 23.91 12.30
CA GLN A 164 0.40 23.50 13.69
C GLN A 164 -0.71 24.14 14.51
N SER A 165 -1.33 23.39 15.40
CA SER A 165 -2.26 23.94 16.39
C SER A 165 -1.73 23.67 17.80
N LYS A 166 -1.53 24.75 18.58
CA LYS A 166 -1.27 24.71 20.01
C LYS A 166 -2.54 25.16 20.74
N GLY A 167 -3.62 24.40 20.56
CA GLY A 167 -4.96 24.72 21.07
C GLY A 167 -5.83 25.43 20.03
N VAL A 168 -6.97 25.97 20.49
CA VAL A 168 -8.02 26.49 19.60
C VAL A 168 -7.64 27.81 18.94
N GLU A 169 -6.95 28.70 19.66
CA GLU A 169 -6.69 30.07 19.21
C GLU A 169 -5.23 30.36 18.82
N ASP A 170 -4.28 29.50 19.21
CA ASP A 170 -2.86 29.64 18.86
C ASP A 170 -2.46 28.61 17.80
N MET A 171 -2.21 29.10 16.60
CA MET A 171 -1.86 28.31 15.44
C MET A 171 -0.62 28.85 14.77
N VAL A 172 0.24 27.97 14.27
CA VAL A 172 1.39 28.34 13.44
C VAL A 172 1.16 27.80 12.05
N VAL A 173 1.09 28.70 11.07
CA VAL A 173 1.02 28.36 9.65
C VAL A 173 2.41 28.43 9.07
N LEU A 174 2.83 27.35 8.43
CA LEU A 174 4.07 27.24 7.68
C LEU A 174 3.73 27.32 6.19
N VAL A 175 4.48 28.11 5.43
CA VAL A 175 4.24 28.29 3.99
C VAL A 175 5.56 28.13 3.22
N GLY A 176 5.54 27.24 2.23
CA GLY A 176 6.60 27.05 1.24
C GLY A 176 6.13 27.50 -0.15
N GLY A 177 6.94 28.32 -0.80
CA GLY A 177 6.65 28.88 -2.13
C GLY A 177 7.30 28.13 -3.30
N ALA A 178 6.78 28.37 -4.51
CA ALA A 178 7.39 27.93 -5.78
C ALA A 178 8.60 28.78 -6.22
N ASP A 179 8.99 29.79 -5.44
CA ASP A 179 10.10 30.66 -5.79
C ASP A 179 11.44 30.07 -5.35
N SER A 180 12.51 30.55 -5.99
CA SER A 180 13.89 30.32 -5.58
C SER A 180 14.24 31.09 -4.29
N SER A 181 13.25 31.42 -3.45
CA SER A 181 13.55 32.10 -2.19
C SER A 181 14.15 31.12 -1.19
N GLU A 182 14.01 29.80 -1.40
CA GLU A 182 14.61 28.78 -0.55
C GLU A 182 14.13 28.87 0.92
N LYS A 183 13.08 29.69 1.17
CA LYS A 183 12.58 30.00 2.51
C LYS A 183 11.22 29.39 2.76
N VAL A 184 11.07 28.85 3.96
CA VAL A 184 9.77 28.55 4.57
C VAL A 184 9.46 29.69 5.52
N GLY A 185 8.34 30.39 5.31
CA GLY A 185 7.88 31.37 6.29
C GLY A 185 7.05 30.69 7.37
N ALA A 186 7.20 31.15 8.62
CA ALA A 186 6.34 30.77 9.73
C ALA A 186 5.53 31.98 10.21
N TRP A 187 4.21 31.82 10.32
CA TRP A 187 3.29 32.85 10.82
C TRP A 187 2.48 32.31 11.99
N GLN A 188 2.43 33.06 13.07
CA GLN A 188 1.55 32.78 14.21
C GLN A 188 0.22 33.49 14.02
N ILE A 189 -0.86 32.75 14.21
CA ILE A 189 -2.23 33.20 14.25
C ILE A 189 -2.68 33.10 15.70
N LEU A 190 -2.97 34.25 16.31
CA LEU A 190 -3.57 34.37 17.63
C LEU A 190 -4.92 35.07 17.47
N GLY A 191 -6.00 34.29 17.47
CA GLY A 191 -7.33 34.78 17.13
C GLY A 191 -7.40 35.35 15.71
N GLN A 192 -7.60 36.67 15.58
CA GLN A 192 -7.62 37.38 14.29
C GLN A 192 -6.28 38.03 13.91
N THR A 193 -5.28 37.97 14.78
CA THR A 193 -3.99 38.61 14.53
C THR A 193 -3.03 37.63 13.87
N VAL A 194 -2.44 38.04 12.76
CA VAL A 194 -1.44 37.24 12.04
C VAL A 194 -0.09 37.94 12.12
N THR A 195 0.90 37.26 12.68
CA THR A 195 2.25 37.81 12.89
C THR A 195 3.30 36.88 12.31
N LYS A 196 4.30 37.42 11.63
CA LYS A 196 5.41 36.63 11.10
C LYS A 196 6.37 36.27 12.23
N LEU A 197 6.70 35.00 12.39
CA LEU A 197 7.60 34.50 13.41
C LEU A 197 9.06 34.50 12.93
N TYR A 198 9.36 33.77 11.86
CA TYR A 198 10.70 33.59 11.32
C TYR A 198 10.66 33.15 9.85
N ASP A 199 11.82 33.20 9.19
CA ASP A 199 12.07 32.61 7.87
C ASP A 199 13.08 31.46 8.00
N ALA A 200 12.68 30.24 7.68
CA ALA A 200 13.55 29.07 7.68
C ALA A 200 14.25 28.94 6.32
N VAL A 201 15.57 28.97 6.27
CA VAL A 201 16.39 28.99 5.04
C VAL A 201 17.36 27.81 5.06
N GLY A 202 17.43 27.06 3.96
CA GLY A 202 18.34 25.91 3.87
C GLY A 202 18.23 25.04 2.62
N HIS A 203 17.14 25.14 1.87
CA HIS A 203 17.02 24.48 0.57
C HIS A 203 17.75 25.25 -0.53
N HIS A 204 17.98 24.61 -1.68
CA HIS A 204 18.53 25.26 -2.88
C HIS A 204 17.54 25.26 -4.06
N GLY A 205 16.29 24.94 -3.79
CA GLY A 205 15.23 24.75 -4.77
C GLY A 205 13.85 25.11 -4.23
N ALA A 206 12.85 25.04 -5.12
CA ALA A 206 11.45 25.27 -4.78
C ALA A 206 10.94 24.20 -3.80
N ILE A 207 10.19 24.64 -2.79
CA ILE A 207 9.61 23.75 -1.79
C ILE A 207 8.36 23.11 -2.40
N GLU A 208 8.33 21.77 -2.45
CA GLU A 208 7.24 21.00 -3.04
C GLU A 208 6.23 20.54 -1.98
N SER A 209 6.69 20.14 -0.79
CA SER A 209 5.82 19.65 0.27
C SER A 209 6.30 20.05 1.66
N LEU A 210 5.35 20.12 2.59
CA LEU A 210 5.53 20.45 3.98
C LEU A 210 4.62 19.55 4.80
N ASP A 211 5.17 18.97 5.86
CA ASP A 211 4.39 18.23 6.85
C ASP A 211 4.86 18.60 8.25
N VAL A 212 3.95 18.47 9.21
CA VAL A 212 4.14 19.00 10.54
C VAL A 212 3.84 17.93 11.59
N SER A 213 4.68 17.88 12.62
CA SER A 213 4.53 17.02 13.79
C SER A 213 4.09 17.85 15.00
N ASN A 214 4.36 17.45 16.24
CA ASN A 214 3.98 18.24 17.41
C ASN A 214 4.97 19.37 17.71
N SER A 215 6.27 19.13 17.48
CA SER A 215 7.32 20.10 17.79
C SER A 215 8.26 20.39 16.62
N HIS A 216 8.22 19.56 15.58
CA HIS A 216 9.07 19.66 14.40
C HIS A 216 8.25 19.71 13.09
N PHE A 217 8.87 20.19 12.03
CA PHE A 217 8.32 20.13 10.68
C PHE A 217 9.38 19.63 9.70
N ALA A 218 8.92 19.05 8.59
CA ALA A 218 9.77 18.57 7.51
C ALA A 218 9.36 19.22 6.20
N THR A 219 10.36 19.52 5.37
CA THR A 219 10.18 20.13 4.05
C THR A 219 10.86 19.27 3.00
N SER A 220 10.23 19.17 1.84
CA SER A 220 10.84 18.54 0.67
C SER A 220 10.97 19.57 -0.45
N SER A 221 12.04 19.47 -1.22
CA SER A 221 12.36 20.44 -2.26
C SER A 221 12.77 19.80 -3.58
N TRP A 222 12.74 20.63 -4.62
CA TRP A 222 13.18 20.31 -5.96
C TRP A 222 14.67 19.95 -6.04
N ASP A 223 15.46 20.39 -5.05
CA ASP A 223 16.90 20.08 -4.92
C ASP A 223 17.19 18.60 -4.59
N GLY A 224 16.17 17.79 -4.27
CA GLY A 224 16.35 16.39 -3.89
C GLY A 224 16.59 16.16 -2.39
N ILE A 225 16.48 17.22 -1.59
CA ILE A 225 16.80 17.24 -0.18
C ILE A 225 15.51 17.29 0.66
N ILE A 226 15.54 16.61 1.80
CA ILE A 226 14.53 16.74 2.85
C ILE A 226 15.18 17.45 4.03
N ALA A 227 14.62 18.56 4.48
CA ALA A 227 15.11 19.28 5.65
C ALA A 227 14.14 19.13 6.83
N TYR A 228 14.70 19.01 8.02
CA TYR A 228 13.98 18.83 9.27
C TYR A 228 14.28 19.97 10.23
N TRP A 229 13.22 20.52 10.84
CA TRP A 229 13.25 21.81 11.50
C TRP A 229 12.47 21.75 12.82
N THR A 230 12.86 22.54 13.81
CA THR A 230 12.03 22.80 15.00
C THR A 230 11.01 23.91 14.70
N ILE A 231 9.81 23.82 15.28
CA ILE A 231 8.75 24.83 15.09
C ILE A 231 8.98 26.06 15.98
N GLU A 232 9.65 25.87 17.11
CA GLU A 232 9.86 26.90 18.12
C GLU A 232 10.65 28.10 17.59
N ARG A 233 10.43 29.26 18.23
CA ARG A 233 11.08 30.51 17.82
C ARG A 233 12.60 30.36 17.95
N PRO A 234 13.39 30.91 17.01
CA PRO A 234 14.84 30.97 17.15
C PRO A 234 15.20 31.64 18.47
N THR A 235 16.13 31.04 19.20
CA THR A 235 16.77 31.66 20.36
C THR A 235 17.90 32.58 19.89
N ASP A 236 18.24 33.62 20.65
CA ASP A 236 19.28 34.60 20.26
C ASP A 236 20.68 33.97 20.04
N GLU A 237 20.89 32.72 20.46
CA GLU A 237 22.12 31.94 20.19
C GLU A 237 22.20 31.37 18.76
N ASP A 238 21.07 31.23 18.06
CA ASP A 238 21.01 30.64 16.70
C ASP A 238 21.32 31.66 15.58
N SER A 239 21.44 32.96 15.90
CA SER A 239 21.62 34.04 14.92
C SER A 239 23.07 34.41 14.59
N ASP A 240 24.06 33.76 15.23
CA ASP A 240 25.46 34.21 15.20
C ASP A 240 26.45 33.33 14.41
N ASP A 241 26.04 32.19 13.83
CA ASP A 241 26.96 31.35 13.03
C ASP A 241 26.75 31.47 11.50
N ASP A 242 27.85 31.85 10.84
CA ASP A 242 28.13 31.77 9.39
C ASP A 242 27.45 32.77 8.41
N LEU A 243 27.68 34.07 8.64
CA LEU A 243 27.93 34.97 7.51
C LEU A 243 29.41 35.34 7.51
N GLN A 244 30.23 34.54 6.81
CA GLN A 244 31.59 34.95 6.45
C GLN A 244 31.51 36.26 5.64
N GLU A 245 32.04 37.33 6.22
CA GLU A 245 32.33 38.57 5.52
C GLU A 245 33.26 38.25 4.35
N VAL A 246 32.72 38.26 3.14
CA VAL A 246 33.53 38.33 1.93
C VAL A 246 34.00 39.78 1.82
N ASP A 247 35.26 40.00 2.18
CA ASP A 247 36.03 41.20 1.84
C ASP A 247 35.92 41.45 0.31
N ASP A 248 35.21 42.50 -0.11
CA ASP A 248 35.72 43.40 -1.16
C ASP A 248 34.88 44.69 -1.32
N ASP A 249 35.53 45.80 -0.94
CA ASP A 249 35.54 47.13 -1.56
C ASP A 249 34.25 47.65 -2.25
N SER A 250 33.32 48.22 -1.47
CA SER A 250 32.37 49.22 -2.01
C SER A 250 31.82 50.19 -0.96
N SER A 251 32.70 50.94 -0.30
CA SER A 251 32.38 52.02 0.65
C SER A 251 31.73 53.28 0.02
N PHE A 252 31.00 53.16 -1.09
CA PHE A 252 30.39 54.30 -1.80
C PHE A 252 28.85 54.31 -1.86
N ARG A 253 28.14 53.35 -1.25
CA ARG A 253 26.65 53.31 -1.31
C ARG A 253 25.90 53.36 0.03
N ILE A 254 26.58 53.65 1.14
CA ILE A 254 25.93 53.66 2.47
C ILE A 254 25.21 54.99 2.79
N LYS A 255 25.39 56.06 2.01
CA LYS A 255 24.77 57.37 2.31
C LYS A 255 23.42 57.67 1.65
N GLN A 256 22.74 56.68 1.05
CA GLN A 256 21.49 56.95 0.32
C GLN A 256 20.34 55.98 0.61
N MET A 257 20.11 55.57 1.87
CA MET A 257 18.86 54.89 2.26
C MET A 257 18.32 55.31 3.64
N ARG A 258 18.38 56.61 3.97
CA ARG A 258 17.58 57.18 5.07
C ARG A 258 16.29 57.79 4.52
N LYS A 259 15.31 56.93 4.19
CA LYS A 259 13.86 57.23 4.06
C LYS A 259 13.06 56.01 3.56
N ARG A 260 13.19 54.87 4.24
CA ARG A 260 12.17 53.80 4.23
C ARG A 260 12.04 53.35 5.68
N LYS A 261 10.82 53.21 6.20
CA LYS A 261 10.55 52.63 7.53
C LYS A 261 11.31 51.30 7.62
N TRP A 262 12.37 51.28 8.41
CA TRP A 262 13.17 50.08 8.64
C TRP A 262 12.37 49.21 9.61
N GLN A 263 11.74 48.16 9.09
CA GLN A 263 11.30 47.03 9.91
C GLN A 263 12.51 46.10 10.04
N PRO A 264 12.87 45.64 11.25
CA PRO A 264 13.93 44.65 11.38
C PRO A 264 13.55 43.41 10.56
N PRO A 265 14.49 42.78 9.85
CA PRO A 265 14.22 41.52 9.15
C PRO A 265 13.71 40.49 10.15
N ALA A 266 12.75 39.65 9.72
CA ALA A 266 12.29 38.52 10.53
C ALA A 266 13.50 37.63 10.88
N PRO A 267 13.55 37.03 12.07
CA PRO A 267 14.65 36.16 12.44
C PRO A 267 14.74 34.99 11.45
N VAL A 268 15.97 34.62 11.09
CA VAL A 268 16.25 33.56 10.12
C VAL A 268 16.65 32.30 10.87
N LYS A 269 16.23 31.14 10.37
CA LYS A 269 16.48 29.83 10.98
C LYS A 269 17.10 28.86 9.98
N THR A 270 18.04 28.04 10.42
CA THR A 270 18.67 26.97 9.65
C THR A 270 18.06 25.60 9.99
N PRO A 271 18.17 24.59 9.11
CA PRO A 271 17.62 23.27 9.38
C PRO A 271 18.42 22.56 10.47
N VAL A 272 17.72 21.77 11.29
CA VAL A 272 18.34 20.93 12.34
C VAL A 272 19.04 19.74 11.70
N LEU A 273 18.40 19.11 10.71
CA LEU A 273 18.94 18.00 9.95
C LEU A 273 18.58 18.14 8.47
N THR A 274 19.47 17.59 7.64
CA THR A 274 19.33 17.54 6.19
C THR A 274 19.53 16.10 5.75
N PHE A 275 18.55 15.56 5.01
CA PHE A 275 18.58 14.19 4.49
C PHE A 275 18.75 14.23 2.98
N GLU A 276 19.89 13.71 2.54
CA GLU A 276 20.25 13.57 1.13
C GLU A 276 20.16 12.10 0.71
N GLY A 277 19.64 11.85 -0.48
CA GLY A 277 19.64 10.50 -1.03
C GLY A 277 18.78 10.31 -2.27
N HIS A 278 17.74 11.14 -2.46
CA HIS A 278 16.98 11.14 -3.71
C HIS A 278 17.83 11.68 -4.86
N SER A 279 17.74 11.05 -6.03
CA SER A 279 18.48 11.49 -7.23
C SER A 279 17.72 12.51 -8.09
N GLY A 280 16.50 12.85 -7.69
CA GLY A 280 15.62 13.82 -8.35
C GLY A 280 14.79 14.58 -7.31
N CYS A 281 13.85 15.41 -7.75
CA CYS A 281 13.05 16.21 -6.84
C CYS A 281 12.20 15.35 -5.90
N VAL A 282 12.08 15.79 -4.64
CA VAL A 282 11.25 15.12 -3.64
C VAL A 282 9.89 15.81 -3.60
N SER A 283 8.89 15.16 -4.19
CA SER A 283 7.54 15.72 -4.33
C SER A 283 6.76 15.76 -3.03
N VAL A 284 7.05 14.86 -2.09
CA VAL A 284 6.27 14.74 -0.86
C VAL A 284 7.10 14.21 0.30
N VAL A 285 6.84 14.76 1.48
CA VAL A 285 7.34 14.26 2.78
C VAL A 285 6.18 14.16 3.76
N LYS A 286 6.15 13.10 4.57
CA LYS A 286 5.13 12.87 5.61
C LYS A 286 5.73 12.25 6.86
N PHE A 287 5.31 12.70 8.03
CA PHE A 287 5.64 12.06 9.30
C PHE A 287 4.83 10.78 9.52
N ARG A 288 5.42 9.83 10.24
CA ARG A 288 4.68 8.67 10.73
C ARG A 288 3.74 9.09 11.87
N LYS A 289 2.44 9.04 11.62
CA LYS A 289 1.41 9.31 12.62
C LYS A 289 1.03 8.01 13.36
N GLN A 290 1.25 7.90 14.67
CA GLN A 290 0.72 6.77 15.47
C GLN A 290 -0.42 7.24 16.38
N LEU A 291 -1.44 6.39 16.54
CA LEU A 291 -2.67 6.72 17.27
C LEU A 291 -2.50 6.73 18.80
N ASN A 292 -1.54 5.97 19.32
CA ASN A 292 -1.38 5.70 20.75
C ASN A 292 0.03 5.98 21.27
N SER A 293 0.94 6.51 20.45
CA SER A 293 2.31 6.76 20.89
C SER A 293 2.51 8.17 21.44
N THR A 294 3.40 8.26 22.42
CA THR A 294 3.88 9.52 22.98
C THR A 294 4.46 10.41 21.87
N SER A 295 4.29 11.73 22.02
CA SER A 295 4.59 12.73 20.98
C SER A 295 5.99 12.62 20.37
N SER A 296 6.96 12.05 21.09
CA SER A 296 8.35 11.88 20.64
C SER A 296 8.56 10.73 19.65
N GLU A 297 7.80 9.63 19.71
CA GLU A 297 8.05 8.48 18.81
C GLU A 297 7.53 8.74 17.39
N ASN A 298 6.49 9.57 17.23
CA ASN A 298 5.98 9.99 15.92
C ASN A 298 7.00 10.81 15.12
N GLU A 299 7.92 11.48 15.80
CA GLU A 299 8.94 12.32 15.18
C GLU A 299 10.18 11.54 14.73
N THR A 300 10.26 10.24 15.02
CA THR A 300 11.42 9.41 14.70
C THR A 300 11.46 8.93 13.26
N VAL A 301 10.32 8.80 12.58
CA VAL A 301 10.26 8.22 11.23
C VAL A 301 9.52 9.14 10.27
N MET A 302 10.14 9.38 9.12
CA MET A 302 9.55 10.12 8.01
C MET A 302 9.50 9.28 6.74
N TYR A 303 8.52 9.55 5.90
CA TYR A 303 8.38 8.98 4.58
C TYR A 303 8.56 10.06 3.53
N SER A 304 9.25 9.76 2.44
CA SER A 304 9.34 10.65 1.28
C SER A 304 9.05 9.93 -0.03
N GLY A 305 8.56 10.68 -1.02
CA GLY A 305 8.34 10.20 -2.38
C GLY A 305 8.88 11.20 -3.39
N GLY A 306 9.58 10.71 -4.42
CA GLY A 306 10.27 11.56 -5.38
C GLY A 306 10.10 11.18 -6.85
N TRP A 307 10.67 12.02 -7.72
CA TRP A 307 10.75 11.79 -9.16
C TRP A 307 11.83 10.80 -9.57
N ASP A 308 12.63 10.33 -8.62
CA ASP A 308 13.53 9.17 -8.80
C ASP A 308 12.79 7.81 -8.73
N HIS A 309 11.46 7.85 -8.76
CA HIS A 309 10.58 6.68 -8.67
C HIS A 309 10.78 5.90 -7.37
N SER A 310 11.14 6.55 -6.27
CA SER A 310 11.34 5.87 -4.99
C SER A 310 10.50 6.46 -3.86
N VAL A 311 9.98 5.57 -3.01
CA VAL A 311 9.48 5.90 -1.67
C VAL A 311 10.59 5.56 -0.68
N ARG A 312 10.98 6.49 0.18
CA ARG A 312 12.02 6.26 1.18
C ARG A 312 11.49 6.41 2.59
N ILE A 313 12.07 5.64 3.49
CA ILE A 313 11.80 5.68 4.92
C ILE A 313 13.05 6.18 5.61
N TRP A 314 12.91 7.28 6.35
CA TRP A 314 14.00 7.95 7.05
C TRP A 314 13.83 7.76 8.54
N ASP A 315 14.91 7.34 9.20
CA ASP A 315 15.03 7.42 10.65
C ASP A 315 15.71 8.76 11.00
N VAL A 316 14.98 9.61 11.72
CA VAL A 316 15.43 10.93 12.16
C VAL A 316 16.51 10.82 13.23
N ALA A 317 16.39 9.86 14.14
CA ALA A 317 17.38 9.64 15.19
C ALA A 317 18.67 9.03 14.62
N GLY A 318 18.52 8.05 13.73
CA GLY A 318 19.63 7.42 13.00
C GLY A 318 20.25 8.28 11.89
N ARG A 319 19.59 9.38 11.51
CA ARG A 319 20.01 10.30 10.42
C ARG A 319 20.26 9.58 9.09
N ALA A 320 19.48 8.54 8.81
CA ALA A 320 19.75 7.64 7.69
C ALA A 320 18.46 7.20 6.99
N ASN A 321 18.63 6.83 5.72
CA ASN A 321 17.61 6.15 4.94
C ASN A 321 17.61 4.66 5.32
N THR A 322 16.51 4.19 5.91
CA THR A 322 16.36 2.81 6.39
C THR A 322 15.91 1.88 5.28
N LEU A 323 14.97 2.32 4.44
CA LEU A 323 14.39 1.50 3.38
C LEU A 323 14.05 2.35 2.16
N THR A 324 14.30 1.80 0.97
CA THR A 324 13.92 2.41 -0.31
C THR A 324 13.06 1.44 -1.10
N MET A 325 11.85 1.88 -1.43
CA MET A 325 10.87 1.13 -2.22
C MET A 325 10.79 1.73 -3.62
N ASN A 326 11.17 0.96 -4.62
CA ASN A 326 11.22 1.43 -6.01
C ASN A 326 9.87 1.22 -6.71
N CYS A 327 9.50 2.21 -7.52
CA CYS A 327 8.27 2.29 -8.29
C CYS A 327 8.57 2.27 -9.79
N GLU A 328 7.55 1.97 -10.58
CA GLU A 328 7.63 2.00 -12.06
C GLU A 328 7.50 3.43 -12.62
N SER A 329 7.00 4.37 -11.82
CA SER A 329 6.64 5.72 -12.24
C SER A 329 6.84 6.76 -11.13
N VAL A 330 6.96 8.02 -11.53
CA VAL A 330 7.12 9.20 -10.67
C VAL A 330 6.00 9.29 -9.64
N ILE A 331 6.37 9.62 -8.40
CA ILE A 331 5.43 9.86 -7.31
C ILE A 331 5.12 11.35 -7.25
N THR A 332 3.84 11.70 -7.27
CA THR A 332 3.35 13.09 -7.23
C THR A 332 2.81 13.47 -5.85
N CYS A 333 2.23 12.50 -5.13
CA CYS A 333 1.64 12.71 -3.82
C CYS A 333 1.68 11.43 -2.99
N MET A 334 1.60 11.57 -1.67
CA MET A 334 1.66 10.47 -0.73
C MET A 334 0.98 10.83 0.58
N ASP A 335 0.37 9.82 1.22
CA ASP A 335 -0.11 9.93 2.60
C ASP A 335 0.02 8.60 3.35
N TYR A 336 0.14 8.67 4.68
CA TYR A 336 0.30 7.53 5.57
C TYR A 336 -0.86 7.43 6.55
N SER A 337 -1.48 6.25 6.63
CA SER A 337 -2.54 5.98 7.59
C SER A 337 -1.99 5.44 8.91
N ALA A 338 -2.30 6.13 10.00
CA ALA A 338 -2.02 5.67 11.35
C ALA A 338 -2.81 4.40 11.72
N HIS A 339 -4.00 4.22 11.14
CA HIS A 339 -4.91 3.12 11.45
C HIS A 339 -4.52 1.83 10.71
N SER A 340 -4.23 1.90 9.41
CA SER A 340 -3.85 0.70 8.63
C SER A 340 -2.34 0.43 8.65
N GLY A 341 -1.52 1.42 8.99
CA GLY A 341 -0.08 1.35 8.88
C GLY A 341 0.42 1.29 7.43
N LEU A 342 -0.41 1.68 6.46
CA LEU A 342 -0.08 1.64 5.03
C LEU A 342 0.25 3.05 4.50
N ILE A 343 1.11 3.08 3.49
CA ILE A 343 1.41 4.27 2.69
C ILE A 343 0.64 4.18 1.39
N ALA A 344 -0.03 5.25 0.99
CA ALA A 344 -0.65 5.37 -0.32
C ALA A 344 0.14 6.38 -1.16
N THR A 345 0.54 5.99 -2.38
CA THR A 345 1.26 6.87 -3.31
C THR A 345 0.47 7.07 -4.60
N GLY A 346 0.44 8.31 -5.06
CA GLY A 346 -0.14 8.71 -6.34
C GLY A 346 0.95 8.90 -7.37
N HIS A 347 0.66 8.51 -8.60
CA HIS A 347 1.65 8.46 -9.66
C HIS A 347 1.18 9.19 -10.93
N THR A 348 2.14 9.46 -11.82
CA THR A 348 1.88 10.02 -13.16
C THR A 348 1.32 9.00 -14.16
N ASP A 349 1.28 7.70 -13.80
CA ASP A 349 0.64 6.64 -14.60
C ASP A 349 -0.84 6.45 -14.25
N ASN A 350 -1.42 7.39 -13.49
CA ASN A 350 -2.82 7.41 -13.05
C ASN A 350 -3.19 6.33 -12.03
N LEU A 351 -2.21 5.59 -11.52
CA LEU A 351 -2.42 4.55 -10.53
C LEU A 351 -2.16 5.09 -9.12
N ILE A 352 -2.85 4.48 -8.15
CA ILE A 352 -2.53 4.61 -6.74
C ILE A 352 -1.97 3.28 -6.27
N ARG A 353 -0.84 3.31 -5.57
CA ARG A 353 -0.19 2.11 -5.04
C ARG A 353 -0.20 2.16 -3.51
N LEU A 354 -0.53 1.03 -2.88
CA LEU A 354 -0.44 0.87 -1.44
C LEU A 354 0.79 0.08 -1.07
N TRP A 355 1.51 0.56 -0.06
CA TRP A 355 2.75 0.00 0.43
C TRP A 355 2.64 -0.30 1.91
N ASP A 356 3.26 -1.39 2.34
CA ASP A 356 3.44 -1.68 3.75
C ASP A 356 4.90 -1.36 4.13
N PRO A 357 5.15 -0.28 4.88
CA PRO A 357 6.52 0.12 5.25
C PRO A 357 7.21 -0.87 6.19
N ARG A 358 6.48 -1.83 6.76
CA ARG A 358 7.02 -2.85 7.67
C ARG A 358 7.62 -4.04 6.93
N THR A 359 7.27 -4.19 5.66
CA THR A 359 7.78 -5.29 4.83
C THR A 359 9.22 -4.98 4.42
N GLN A 360 10.18 -5.77 4.92
CA GLN A 360 11.60 -5.58 4.60
C GLN A 360 11.93 -5.83 3.13
N ASP A 361 11.05 -6.52 2.39
CA ASP A 361 11.26 -6.83 0.99
C ASP A 361 11.10 -5.64 0.04
N GLY A 362 10.69 -4.45 0.48
CA GLY A 362 10.83 -3.15 -0.21
C GLY A 362 10.22 -2.99 -1.63
N PHE A 363 9.80 -4.06 -2.30
CA PHE A 363 9.45 -4.08 -3.73
C PHE A 363 8.01 -4.50 -3.96
N VAL A 364 7.28 -4.92 -2.92
CA VAL A 364 5.93 -5.46 -3.08
C VAL A 364 4.88 -4.38 -2.88
N VAL A 365 4.28 -3.95 -3.98
CA VAL A 365 3.04 -3.18 -3.97
C VAL A 365 1.92 -4.09 -3.46
N LYS A 366 1.31 -3.75 -2.33
CA LYS A 366 0.22 -4.53 -1.72
C LYS A 366 -1.05 -4.49 -2.55
N LEU A 367 -1.38 -3.32 -3.09
CA LEU A 367 -2.58 -3.11 -3.88
C LEU A 367 -2.35 -2.01 -4.92
N LYS A 368 -2.86 -2.22 -6.14
CA LYS A 368 -2.92 -1.22 -7.20
C LYS A 368 -4.39 -0.81 -7.41
N LEU A 369 -4.68 0.49 -7.30
CA LEU A 369 -6.02 1.04 -7.56
C LEU A 369 -6.00 1.78 -8.90
N ALA A 370 -6.76 1.25 -9.86
CA ALA A 370 -6.78 1.72 -11.24
C ALA A 370 -8.18 2.22 -11.63
N SER A 371 -8.38 3.55 -11.64
CA SER A 371 -9.64 4.15 -12.12
C SER A 371 -9.49 5.59 -12.62
N HIS A 372 -8.45 6.32 -12.18
CA HIS A 372 -8.19 7.66 -12.70
C HIS A 372 -7.74 7.64 -14.16
N LYS A 373 -8.07 8.71 -14.87
CA LYS A 373 -7.73 8.88 -16.30
C LYS A 373 -6.53 9.79 -16.53
N SER A 374 -6.05 10.45 -15.49
CA SER A 374 -4.89 11.34 -15.52
C SER A 374 -4.13 11.26 -14.19
N TRP A 375 -3.08 12.07 -14.05
CA TRP A 375 -2.17 12.04 -12.91
C TRP A 375 -2.95 12.21 -11.61
N VAL A 376 -2.57 11.45 -10.60
CA VAL A 376 -3.11 11.61 -9.25
C VAL A 376 -2.35 12.77 -8.60
N SER A 377 -3.03 13.83 -8.20
CA SER A 377 -2.38 15.05 -7.71
C SER A 377 -2.32 15.13 -6.19
N ALA A 378 -3.31 14.57 -5.51
CA ALA A 378 -3.36 14.51 -4.04
C ALA A 378 -4.05 13.23 -3.57
N ILE A 379 -3.59 12.71 -2.44
CA ILE A 379 -4.16 11.54 -1.75
C ILE A 379 -4.24 11.87 -0.27
N GLN A 380 -5.34 11.46 0.37
CA GLN A 380 -5.54 11.60 1.81
C GLN A 380 -6.25 10.37 2.35
N TRP A 381 -5.72 9.79 3.41
CA TRP A 381 -6.40 8.74 4.16
C TRP A 381 -7.51 9.33 5.03
N SER A 382 -8.56 8.54 5.27
CA SER A 382 -9.56 8.92 6.25
C SER A 382 -8.95 8.92 7.65
N PRO A 383 -9.10 10.00 8.44
CA PRO A 383 -8.63 10.04 9.82
C PRO A 383 -9.46 9.14 10.76
N SER A 384 -10.63 8.65 10.34
CA SER A 384 -11.51 7.82 11.17
C SER A 384 -11.47 6.33 10.85
N SER A 385 -10.98 5.97 9.66
CA SER A 385 -11.13 4.61 9.11
C SER A 385 -9.80 4.09 8.56
N ALA A 386 -9.47 2.85 8.93
CA ALA A 386 -8.29 2.16 8.40
C ALA A 386 -8.39 1.86 6.90
N TYR A 387 -9.60 1.74 6.36
CA TYR A 387 -9.82 1.20 5.03
C TYR A 387 -10.11 2.25 3.97
N MET A 388 -10.41 3.49 4.35
CA MET A 388 -10.86 4.51 3.42
C MET A 388 -9.76 5.51 3.08
N LEU A 389 -9.66 5.85 1.80
CA LEU A 389 -8.80 6.93 1.30
C LEU A 389 -9.51 7.69 0.18
N ALA A 390 -9.19 8.97 0.00
CA ALA A 390 -9.60 9.73 -1.18
C ALA A 390 -8.38 10.06 -2.03
N SER A 391 -8.64 10.25 -3.32
CA SER A 391 -7.66 10.74 -4.28
C SER A 391 -8.29 11.79 -5.19
N ALA A 392 -7.52 12.83 -5.48
CA ALA A 392 -7.83 13.85 -6.47
C ALA A 392 -6.90 13.70 -7.68
N SER A 393 -7.40 14.03 -8.86
CA SER A 393 -6.66 13.87 -10.12
C SER A 393 -6.86 15.05 -11.06
N PHE A 394 -5.95 15.15 -12.03
CA PHE A 394 -6.08 16.05 -13.18
C PHE A 394 -7.23 15.69 -14.12
N ASP A 395 -7.92 14.56 -13.90
CA ASP A 395 -9.15 14.19 -14.61
C ASP A 395 -10.42 14.87 -14.08
N SER A 396 -10.27 15.89 -13.23
CA SER A 396 -11.36 16.65 -12.58
C SER A 396 -12.22 15.84 -11.61
N THR A 397 -11.84 14.59 -11.29
CA THR A 397 -12.59 13.74 -10.36
C THR A 397 -11.87 13.53 -9.04
N ILE A 398 -12.67 13.44 -7.98
CA ILE A 398 -12.28 12.95 -6.67
C ILE A 398 -12.85 11.54 -6.55
N LYS A 399 -12.01 10.57 -6.20
CA LYS A 399 -12.43 9.20 -5.98
C LYS A 399 -12.22 8.84 -4.52
N VAL A 400 -13.26 8.31 -3.90
CA VAL A 400 -13.18 7.71 -2.57
C VAL A 400 -13.03 6.22 -2.75
N TRP A 401 -12.06 5.64 -2.08
CA TRP A 401 -11.70 4.24 -2.18
C TRP A 401 -11.87 3.56 -0.84
N ASP A 402 -12.16 2.27 -0.92
CA ASP A 402 -12.09 1.35 0.19
C ASP A 402 -11.05 0.30 -0.21
N VAL A 403 -9.97 0.18 0.55
CA VAL A 403 -8.84 -0.71 0.23
C VAL A 403 -9.18 -2.20 0.27
N ARG A 404 -10.38 -2.55 0.76
CA ARG A 404 -10.93 -3.90 0.63
C ARG A 404 -11.40 -4.21 -0.79
N SER A 405 -11.51 -3.20 -1.66
CA SER A 405 -11.91 -3.33 -3.05
C SER A 405 -10.93 -2.65 -4.00
N THR A 406 -10.78 -3.21 -5.20
CA THR A 406 -9.97 -2.61 -6.27
C THR A 406 -10.71 -1.49 -7.02
N THR A 407 -12.02 -1.41 -6.86
CA THR A 407 -12.87 -0.39 -7.51
C THR A 407 -13.18 0.76 -6.55
N PRO A 408 -13.32 2.01 -7.06
CA PRO A 408 -13.64 3.16 -6.22
C PRO A 408 -15.04 3.01 -5.62
N PHE A 409 -15.16 3.41 -4.36
CA PHE A 409 -16.41 3.40 -3.63
C PHE A 409 -17.34 4.53 -4.11
N TYR A 410 -16.80 5.74 -4.27
CA TYR A 410 -17.50 6.89 -4.87
C TYR A 410 -16.63 7.60 -5.91
N THR A 411 -17.30 8.21 -6.89
CA THR A 411 -16.70 9.22 -7.77
C THR A 411 -17.49 10.52 -7.60
N ILE A 412 -16.77 11.59 -7.30
CA ILE A 412 -17.28 12.93 -7.03
C ILE A 412 -16.67 13.87 -8.08
N ALA A 413 -17.48 14.75 -8.64
CA ALA A 413 -17.02 15.74 -9.62
C ALA A 413 -16.34 16.90 -8.88
N GLY A 414 -15.03 17.01 -9.03
CA GLY A 414 -14.24 18.05 -8.37
C GLY A 414 -14.38 19.43 -9.00
N SER A 415 -14.91 19.52 -10.22
CA SER A 415 -15.25 20.76 -10.91
C SER A 415 -16.57 20.60 -11.68
N GLU A 416 -17.27 21.69 -11.96
CA GLU A 416 -18.39 21.66 -12.92
C GLU A 416 -17.88 21.42 -14.36
N ASP A 417 -16.66 21.87 -14.65
CA ASP A 417 -15.99 21.67 -15.93
C ASP A 417 -15.05 20.45 -15.85
N ASN A 418 -15.29 19.47 -16.72
CA ASN A 418 -14.54 18.20 -16.77
C ASN A 418 -13.10 18.35 -17.27
N ASN A 419 -12.62 19.56 -17.53
CA ASN A 419 -11.26 19.82 -18.00
C ASN A 419 -10.40 20.59 -16.98
N LYS A 420 -10.92 20.84 -15.78
CA LYS A 420 -10.20 21.59 -14.72
C LYS A 420 -9.44 20.67 -13.79
N LYS A 421 -8.13 20.91 -13.67
CA LYS A 421 -7.24 20.07 -12.86
C LYS A 421 -7.44 20.33 -11.38
N LEU A 422 -7.42 19.28 -10.57
CA LEU A 422 -7.35 19.37 -9.11
C LEU A 422 -5.89 19.33 -8.67
N PHE A 423 -5.50 20.18 -7.73
CA PHE A 423 -4.12 20.25 -7.23
C PHE A 423 -3.99 19.74 -5.80
N ALA A 424 -4.96 20.05 -4.94
CA ALA A 424 -4.89 19.71 -3.52
C ALA A 424 -6.21 19.14 -3.00
N MET A 425 -6.07 18.35 -1.94
CA MET A 425 -7.19 17.74 -1.24
C MET A 425 -6.81 17.50 0.23
N GLU A 426 -7.79 17.67 1.11
CA GLU A 426 -7.67 17.42 2.55
C GLU A 426 -8.88 16.63 3.04
N TRP A 427 -8.65 15.57 3.82
CA TRP A 427 -9.71 14.77 4.44
C TRP A 427 -9.65 14.91 5.96
N THR A 428 -10.66 15.53 6.55
CA THR A 428 -10.83 15.64 8.01
C THR A 428 -12.00 14.78 8.50
N ASN A 429 -12.25 14.68 9.81
CA ASN A 429 -13.38 13.89 10.31
C ASN A 429 -14.74 14.51 9.93
N ARG A 430 -14.78 15.83 9.66
CA ARG A 430 -16.01 16.59 9.39
C ARG A 430 -16.20 16.93 7.92
N VAL A 431 -15.11 17.28 7.23
CA VAL A 431 -15.15 17.80 5.87
C VAL A 431 -14.08 17.16 4.98
N MET A 432 -14.43 16.96 3.73
CA MET A 432 -13.50 16.69 2.65
C MET A 432 -13.41 17.95 1.79
N LEU A 433 -12.20 18.42 1.55
CA LEU A 433 -11.91 19.64 0.81
C LEU A 433 -11.11 19.31 -0.43
N ALA A 434 -11.40 19.97 -1.54
CA ALA A 434 -10.62 19.87 -2.77
C ALA A 434 -10.54 21.20 -3.50
N GLY A 435 -9.40 21.48 -4.13
CA GLY A 435 -9.16 22.72 -4.86
C GLY A 435 -8.20 22.52 -6.02
N GLY A 436 -8.28 23.43 -7.00
CA GLY A 436 -7.53 23.31 -8.24
C GLY A 436 -7.62 24.54 -9.13
N GLU A 437 -7.57 24.30 -10.44
CA GLU A 437 -7.50 25.31 -11.51
C GLU A 437 -8.78 26.15 -11.64
N GLU A 438 -9.92 25.64 -11.18
CA GLU A 438 -11.18 26.40 -11.20
C GLU A 438 -11.14 27.61 -10.25
N GLY A 439 -10.23 27.61 -9.27
CA GLY A 439 -10.23 28.62 -8.21
C GLY A 439 -11.45 28.48 -7.28
N VAL A 440 -12.07 27.31 -7.23
CA VAL A 440 -13.18 27.02 -6.31
C VAL A 440 -12.71 25.96 -5.33
N LEU A 441 -12.84 26.27 -4.03
CA LEU A 441 -12.64 25.30 -2.96
C LEU A 441 -13.97 24.59 -2.74
N LYS A 442 -14.03 23.34 -3.22
CA LYS A 442 -15.16 22.45 -2.99
C LYS A 442 -15.08 21.84 -1.60
N ARG A 443 -16.22 21.77 -0.94
CA ARG A 443 -16.37 21.16 0.37
C ARG A 443 -17.49 20.14 0.34
N ASP A 444 -17.15 18.91 0.69
CA ASP A 444 -18.14 17.88 0.96
C ASP A 444 -18.19 17.62 2.47
N ILE A 445 -19.38 17.67 3.05
CA ILE A 445 -19.60 17.34 4.46
C ILE A 445 -19.65 15.84 4.61
N LEU A 446 -18.88 15.33 5.55
CA LEU A 446 -18.87 13.94 5.95
C LEU A 446 -19.78 13.78 7.17
N LEU A 447 -20.88 13.06 6.98
CA LEU A 447 -21.76 12.68 8.08
C LEU A 447 -21.12 11.52 8.86
N HIS A 448 -20.01 11.76 9.55
CA HIS A 448 -19.65 10.90 10.66
C HIS A 448 -20.55 11.25 11.84
N ASN A 449 -21.05 10.22 12.54
CA ASN A 449 -21.87 10.37 13.74
C ASN A 449 -21.41 11.57 14.55
N ARG A 450 -22.25 12.61 14.64
CA ARG A 450 -22.03 13.68 15.61
C ARG A 450 -21.74 12.98 16.94
N PRO A 451 -20.62 13.26 17.64
CA PRO A 451 -20.66 13.07 19.08
C PRO A 451 -21.84 13.93 19.51
N ARG A 452 -22.92 13.30 20.00
CA ARG A 452 -24.03 14.02 20.59
C ARG A 452 -23.46 14.72 21.82
N SER A 453 -22.97 15.94 21.62
CA SER A 453 -22.59 16.84 22.68
C SER A 453 -23.86 17.20 23.43
N ASN A 454 -23.87 16.83 24.70
CA ASN A 454 -24.85 17.21 25.72
C ASN A 454 -25.32 18.66 25.54
N MET A 455 -26.58 18.85 25.17
CA MET A 455 -27.38 19.97 25.62
C MET A 455 -28.79 19.48 25.90
N ALA A 456 -29.10 19.52 27.20
CA ALA A 456 -30.38 19.48 27.89
C ALA A 456 -31.63 19.10 27.07
N ASP A 457 -32.23 17.97 27.44
CA ASP A 457 -33.59 17.99 27.98
C ASP A 457 -33.69 16.92 29.08
N VAL A 458 -34.14 17.36 30.24
CA VAL A 458 -34.39 16.58 31.45
C VAL A 458 -35.72 15.85 31.26
N ASP A 459 -35.72 14.52 31.35
CA ASP A 459 -36.86 13.82 31.95
C ASP A 459 -36.46 12.46 32.51
N ASP A 460 -36.99 12.19 33.71
CA ASP A 460 -36.67 11.10 34.62
C ASP A 460 -37.16 9.72 34.14
N ASN A 461 -36.27 8.71 34.15
CA ASN A 461 -36.44 7.48 34.97
C ASN A 461 -35.28 6.48 34.83
N PRO A 462 -34.99 5.67 35.87
CA PRO A 462 -33.75 4.88 35.97
C PRO A 462 -33.90 3.41 35.55
N ALA A 463 -32.74 2.76 35.47
CA ALA A 463 -32.48 1.32 35.45
C ALA A 463 -32.39 0.62 34.09
N VAL A 464 -31.18 0.58 33.52
CA VAL A 464 -30.64 -0.64 32.89
C VAL A 464 -29.16 -0.75 33.30
N THR A 465 -28.84 -1.87 33.94
CA THR A 465 -27.51 -2.22 34.44
C THR A 465 -26.62 -2.63 33.27
N GLU A 466 -25.54 -1.88 33.02
CA GLU A 466 -24.48 -2.29 32.09
C GLU A 466 -23.76 -3.53 32.64
N SER A 467 -23.62 -4.55 31.80
CA SER A 467 -22.71 -5.67 32.02
C SER A 467 -21.44 -5.42 31.19
N PRO A 468 -20.24 -5.73 31.71
CA PRO A 468 -18.99 -5.41 31.01
C PRO A 468 -18.83 -6.30 29.77
N ALA A 469 -18.53 -5.67 28.64
CA ALA A 469 -18.09 -6.36 27.44
C ALA A 469 -16.78 -7.10 27.75
N LEU A 470 -16.75 -8.40 27.53
CA LEU A 470 -15.50 -9.18 27.55
C LEU A 470 -14.81 -8.98 26.20
N ASP A 471 -13.64 -8.35 26.23
CA ASP A 471 -12.76 -8.18 25.08
C ASP A 471 -12.35 -9.56 24.52
N ILE A 472 -12.58 -9.76 23.23
CA ILE A 472 -12.16 -10.97 22.51
C ILE A 472 -10.69 -10.79 22.14
N VAL A 473 -9.83 -11.59 22.75
CA VAL A 473 -8.39 -11.70 22.48
C VAL A 473 -8.20 -12.74 21.37
N THR A 474 -7.61 -12.35 20.25
CA THR A 474 -7.19 -13.24 19.15
C THR A 474 -5.73 -13.67 19.34
N ALA A 475 -5.26 -14.72 18.65
CA ALA A 475 -3.87 -15.21 18.77
C ALA A 475 -2.79 -14.17 18.40
N PHE A 476 -3.17 -13.02 17.84
CA PHE A 476 -2.29 -11.88 17.57
C PHE A 476 -2.14 -10.93 18.76
N ASP A 477 -2.92 -11.13 19.80
CA ASP A 477 -2.97 -10.29 21.01
C ASP A 477 -2.14 -10.89 22.17
N SER A 478 -1.53 -12.07 21.96
CA SER A 478 -0.62 -12.73 22.91
C SER A 478 0.80 -12.85 22.32
N PRO A 479 1.85 -12.32 23.00
CA PRO A 479 3.24 -12.50 22.58
C PRO A 479 3.69 -13.97 22.50
N ASP A 480 2.97 -14.87 23.17
CA ASP A 480 3.31 -16.30 23.26
C ASP A 480 2.76 -17.13 22.07
N ASP A 481 1.72 -16.64 21.36
CA ASP A 481 1.07 -17.35 20.25
C ASP A 481 1.63 -16.98 18.86
N PHE A 482 2.56 -16.02 18.76
CA PHE A 482 3.19 -15.61 17.49
C PHE A 482 4.12 -16.69 16.89
N THR A 483 4.44 -17.73 17.66
CA THR A 483 5.37 -18.81 17.29
C THR A 483 4.73 -20.05 16.68
N VAL A 484 3.44 -20.01 16.32
CA VAL A 484 2.74 -21.15 15.70
C VAL A 484 3.20 -21.31 14.24
N LYS A 485 4.26 -22.10 14.04
CA LYS A 485 4.70 -22.54 12.70
C LYS A 485 3.77 -23.61 12.14
N HIS A 486 3.48 -23.56 10.85
CA HIS A 486 2.64 -24.55 10.17
C HIS A 486 3.48 -25.75 9.70
N PRO A 487 3.28 -26.96 10.29
CA PRO A 487 4.08 -28.13 9.94
C PRO A 487 3.75 -28.62 8.53
N LEU A 488 4.79 -28.99 7.79
CA LEU A 488 4.69 -29.72 6.52
C LEU A 488 4.52 -31.21 6.80
N THR A 489 3.83 -31.92 5.90
CA THR A 489 3.65 -33.38 6.00
C THR A 489 4.99 -34.12 6.02
N HIS A 490 5.96 -33.61 5.26
CA HIS A 490 7.31 -34.16 5.16
C HIS A 490 8.35 -33.09 5.50
N ARG A 491 9.44 -33.52 6.14
CA ARG A 491 10.64 -32.71 6.31
C ARG A 491 11.45 -32.74 5.01
N TRP A 492 11.99 -31.60 4.60
CA TRP A 492 12.73 -31.44 3.34
C TRP A 492 14.14 -30.91 3.59
N THR A 493 15.11 -31.45 2.86
CA THR A 493 16.51 -31.05 2.93
C THR A 493 16.96 -30.45 1.60
N VAL A 494 17.53 -29.25 1.66
CA VAL A 494 18.06 -28.54 0.51
C VAL A 494 19.57 -28.67 0.45
N TRP A 495 20.07 -29.01 -0.73
CA TRP A 495 21.49 -29.10 -1.03
C TRP A 495 21.85 -28.17 -2.20
N PHE A 496 23.07 -27.66 -2.17
CA PHE A 496 23.64 -26.84 -3.22
C PHE A 496 24.99 -27.39 -3.66
N ASP A 497 25.19 -27.45 -4.98
CA ASP A 497 26.50 -27.67 -5.58
C ASP A 497 26.88 -26.49 -6.50
N ALA A 498 28.17 -26.18 -6.54
CA ALA A 498 28.73 -25.20 -7.48
C ALA A 498 30.10 -25.68 -7.98
N PRO A 499 30.43 -25.47 -9.27
CA PRO A 499 31.68 -25.96 -9.82
C PRO A 499 32.86 -25.08 -9.40
N THR A 500 33.77 -25.64 -8.59
CA THR A 500 35.17 -25.17 -8.48
C THR A 500 36.00 -25.78 -9.62
N LYS A 501 36.97 -25.03 -10.15
CA LYS A 501 37.70 -25.38 -11.39
C LYS A 501 38.36 -26.77 -11.28
N LYS A 502 37.85 -27.71 -12.09
CA LYS A 502 38.20 -29.14 -12.29
C LYS A 502 37.58 -30.12 -11.28
N GLN A 503 36.39 -30.63 -11.60
CA GLN A 503 35.78 -31.76 -10.90
C GLN A 503 36.23 -33.10 -11.52
N ASN A 504 36.91 -33.94 -10.73
CA ASN A 504 36.93 -35.39 -10.94
C ASN A 504 35.69 -35.99 -10.26
N GLN A 505 35.12 -37.06 -10.83
CA GLN A 505 33.93 -37.73 -10.26
C GLN A 505 34.10 -38.11 -8.79
N HIS A 506 35.31 -38.42 -8.32
CA HIS A 506 35.53 -38.78 -6.92
C HIS A 506 35.32 -37.63 -5.91
N ASN A 507 35.30 -36.37 -6.37
CA ASN A 507 35.18 -35.14 -5.57
C ASN A 507 33.77 -34.51 -5.60
N TRP A 508 32.77 -35.16 -6.22
CA TRP A 508 31.41 -34.62 -6.28
C TRP A 508 30.77 -34.54 -4.88
N MET A 509 30.99 -35.58 -4.07
CA MET A 509 30.40 -35.73 -2.74
C MET A 509 30.94 -34.71 -1.72
N GLU A 510 32.19 -34.28 -1.87
CA GLU A 510 32.81 -33.26 -1.01
C GLU A 510 32.28 -31.84 -1.30
N ASN A 511 31.69 -31.61 -2.48
CA ASN A 511 31.19 -30.29 -2.89
C ASN A 511 29.69 -30.10 -2.68
N LEU A 512 28.96 -31.16 -2.32
CA LEU A 512 27.53 -31.09 -2.04
C LEU A 512 27.32 -30.56 -0.61
N LYS A 513 26.82 -29.33 -0.48
CA LYS A 513 26.60 -28.70 0.82
C LYS A 513 25.12 -28.70 1.17
N THR A 514 24.78 -29.21 2.34
CA THR A 514 23.45 -29.03 2.94
C THR A 514 23.28 -27.56 3.32
N VAL A 515 22.25 -26.91 2.78
CA VAL A 515 21.97 -25.49 3.06
C VAL A 515 21.05 -25.38 4.27
N ILE A 516 19.93 -26.11 4.25
CA ILE A 516 18.94 -26.11 5.32
C ILE A 516 18.12 -27.41 5.27
N THR A 517 17.60 -27.82 6.43
CA THR A 517 16.53 -28.79 6.54
C THR A 517 15.35 -28.12 7.25
N PHE A 518 14.17 -28.14 6.63
CA PHE A 518 12.97 -27.50 7.16
C PHE A 518 11.78 -28.47 7.18
N ASP A 519 10.89 -28.25 8.14
CA ASP A 519 9.64 -29.00 8.34
C ASP A 519 8.43 -28.09 8.50
N THR A 520 8.57 -26.77 8.25
CA THR A 520 7.45 -25.82 8.31
C THR A 520 7.35 -24.96 7.05
N VAL A 521 6.15 -24.43 6.81
CA VAL A 521 5.85 -23.56 5.65
C VAL A 521 6.64 -22.25 5.74
N GLU A 522 6.78 -21.68 6.93
CA GLU A 522 7.51 -20.44 7.18
C GLU A 522 9.00 -20.62 6.91
N ASP A 523 9.58 -21.76 7.31
CA ASP A 523 10.99 -22.05 7.07
C ASP A 523 11.26 -22.31 5.57
N PHE A 524 10.30 -22.90 4.83
CA PHE A 524 10.36 -23.00 3.37
C PHE A 524 10.40 -21.62 2.69
N TRP A 525 9.46 -20.74 3.03
CA TRP A 525 9.41 -19.39 2.44
C TRP A 525 10.58 -18.52 2.90
N GLY A 526 11.02 -18.68 4.16
CA GLY A 526 12.24 -18.07 4.66
C GLY A 526 13.46 -18.51 3.85
N PHE A 527 13.59 -19.80 3.51
CA PHE A 527 14.64 -20.27 2.62
C PHE A 527 14.52 -19.68 1.21
N MET A 528 13.34 -19.77 0.58
CA MET A 528 13.14 -19.32 -0.80
C MET A 528 13.38 -17.82 -1.00
N ASN A 529 13.07 -17.00 0.01
CA ASN A 529 13.26 -15.55 -0.05
C ASN A 529 14.71 -15.12 0.17
N ASN A 530 15.51 -15.92 0.88
CA ASN A 530 16.89 -15.60 1.24
C ASN A 530 17.94 -16.21 0.28
N VAL A 531 17.52 -16.98 -0.72
CA VAL A 531 18.41 -17.75 -1.59
C VAL A 531 18.39 -17.21 -3.01
N MET A 532 19.53 -17.26 -3.69
CA MET A 532 19.63 -16.82 -5.09
C MET A 532 18.61 -17.56 -5.97
N LYS A 533 17.83 -16.80 -6.75
CA LYS A 533 16.90 -17.34 -7.75
C LYS A 533 17.62 -18.27 -8.74
N ALA A 534 16.89 -19.24 -9.30
CA ALA A 534 17.48 -20.20 -10.21
C ALA A 534 18.09 -19.53 -11.46
N SER A 535 17.48 -18.46 -11.95
CA SER A 535 17.95 -17.68 -13.09
C SER A 535 19.27 -16.93 -12.82
N SER A 536 19.58 -16.61 -11.55
CA SER A 536 20.80 -15.88 -11.16
C SER A 536 21.95 -16.79 -10.71
N LEU A 537 21.77 -18.11 -10.71
CA LEU A 537 22.83 -19.03 -10.30
C LEU A 537 24.00 -19.04 -11.30
N PRO A 538 25.25 -19.18 -10.81
CA PRO A 538 26.41 -19.38 -11.66
C PRO A 538 26.25 -20.61 -12.56
N THR A 539 26.78 -20.53 -13.78
CA THR A 539 26.71 -21.66 -14.73
C THR A 539 27.41 -22.90 -14.17
N GLY A 540 26.69 -24.02 -14.15
CA GLY A 540 27.15 -25.30 -13.63
C GLY A 540 26.71 -25.60 -12.20
N SER A 541 26.01 -24.68 -11.52
CA SER A 541 25.47 -24.89 -10.18
C SER A 541 24.14 -25.66 -10.21
N ASN A 542 23.82 -26.37 -9.12
CA ASN A 542 22.57 -27.10 -8.93
C ASN A 542 21.97 -26.83 -7.54
N TYR A 543 20.64 -26.68 -7.48
CA TYR A 543 19.89 -26.88 -6.23
C TYR A 543 19.18 -28.23 -6.26
N HIS A 544 19.21 -28.91 -5.12
CA HIS A 544 18.53 -30.18 -4.90
C HIS A 544 17.64 -30.04 -3.67
N ILE A 545 16.36 -30.39 -3.79
CA ILE A 545 15.42 -30.38 -2.66
C ILE A 545 14.78 -31.76 -2.59
N PHE A 546 15.03 -32.48 -1.51
CA PHE A 546 14.60 -33.88 -1.33
C PHE A 546 13.94 -34.09 0.02
N LYS A 547 13.05 -35.07 0.12
CA LYS A 547 12.51 -35.52 1.41
C LYS A 547 13.64 -35.95 2.33
N ASP A 548 13.53 -35.64 3.62
CA ASP A 548 14.57 -35.89 4.61
C ASP A 548 14.96 -37.38 4.65
N GLY A 549 16.26 -37.64 4.70
CA GLY A 549 16.83 -38.99 4.59
C GLY A 549 16.88 -39.59 3.18
N ILE A 550 16.61 -38.81 2.12
CA ILE A 550 16.93 -39.17 0.72
C ILE A 550 18.08 -38.29 0.24
N GLN A 551 19.18 -38.90 -0.16
CA GLN A 551 20.30 -38.17 -0.74
C GLN A 551 20.07 -37.95 -2.25
N PRO A 552 20.49 -36.80 -2.82
CA PRO A 552 20.31 -36.48 -4.24
C PRO A 552 21.30 -37.26 -5.14
N MET A 553 21.34 -38.59 -4.99
CA MET A 553 22.17 -39.51 -5.75
C MET A 553 21.34 -40.67 -6.28
N TRP A 554 21.71 -41.20 -7.45
CA TRP A 554 21.04 -42.38 -8.04
C TRP A 554 21.38 -43.70 -7.31
N GLU A 555 22.32 -43.67 -6.36
CA GLU A 555 22.78 -44.84 -5.59
C GLU A 555 21.99 -45.03 -4.29
N ASP A 556 21.15 -44.05 -3.92
CA ASP A 556 20.35 -44.12 -2.70
C ASP A 556 19.36 -45.29 -2.79
N THR A 557 19.36 -46.12 -1.77
CA THR A 557 18.45 -47.28 -1.63
C THR A 557 16.99 -46.95 -1.90
N ARG A 558 16.56 -45.70 -1.66
CA ARG A 558 15.18 -45.23 -1.81
C ARG A 558 14.81 -44.78 -3.23
N ASN A 559 15.76 -44.37 -4.08
CA ASN A 559 15.47 -43.85 -5.43
C ASN A 559 16.19 -44.59 -6.57
N LYS A 560 17.02 -45.60 -6.23
CA LYS A 560 17.83 -46.37 -7.19
C LYS A 560 17.03 -47.12 -8.26
N LYS A 561 15.79 -47.53 -7.93
CA LYS A 561 14.85 -48.18 -8.86
C LYS A 561 13.91 -47.18 -9.57
N GLY A 562 14.12 -45.90 -9.34
CA GLY A 562 13.30 -44.82 -9.85
C GLY A 562 13.85 -44.22 -11.14
N GLY A 563 13.41 -42.99 -11.39
CA GLY A 563 13.85 -42.19 -12.52
C GLY A 563 13.54 -40.72 -12.28
N LYS A 564 13.66 -39.93 -13.34
CA LYS A 564 13.40 -38.50 -13.30
C LYS A 564 12.67 -38.01 -14.54
N TRP A 565 11.67 -37.16 -14.34
CA TRP A 565 11.11 -36.29 -15.36
C TRP A 565 12.04 -35.10 -15.57
N VAL A 566 12.32 -34.72 -16.80
CA VAL A 566 13.24 -33.64 -17.15
C VAL A 566 12.57 -32.67 -18.12
N LEU A 567 12.40 -31.43 -17.68
CA LEU A 567 12.07 -30.29 -18.52
C LEU A 567 13.38 -29.61 -18.96
N THR A 568 13.57 -29.47 -20.27
CA THR A 568 14.71 -28.72 -20.83
C THR A 568 14.28 -27.31 -21.20
N VAL A 569 14.90 -26.31 -20.57
CA VAL A 569 14.56 -24.90 -20.74
C VAL A 569 15.60 -24.22 -21.63
N ASN A 570 15.14 -23.65 -22.74
CA ASN A 570 15.99 -22.89 -23.65
C ASN A 570 16.33 -21.51 -23.08
N LYS A 571 17.44 -20.91 -23.54
CA LYS A 571 17.83 -19.55 -23.08
C LYS A 571 16.80 -18.46 -23.38
N LYS A 572 15.99 -18.63 -24.43
CA LYS A 572 14.89 -17.70 -24.76
C LYS A 572 13.76 -17.73 -23.72
N GLU A 573 13.55 -18.86 -23.08
CA GLU A 573 12.49 -19.11 -22.10
C GLU A 573 12.99 -18.96 -20.66
N ARG A 574 14.27 -18.56 -20.48
CA ARG A 574 14.90 -18.42 -19.16
C ARG A 574 14.18 -17.40 -18.26
N ALA A 575 13.39 -16.48 -18.83
CA ALA A 575 12.53 -15.57 -18.07
C ALA A 575 11.48 -16.30 -17.22
N HIS A 576 11.06 -17.50 -17.65
CA HIS A 576 10.07 -18.32 -16.93
C HIS A 576 10.70 -19.36 -16.00
N LEU A 577 12.04 -19.50 -15.99
CA LEU A 577 12.75 -20.53 -15.23
C LEU A 577 12.46 -20.47 -13.72
N ASP A 578 12.42 -19.25 -13.17
CA ASP A 578 12.17 -19.05 -11.73
C ASP A 578 10.73 -19.43 -11.35
N GLN A 579 9.75 -19.09 -12.21
CA GLN A 579 8.35 -19.45 -12.00
C GLN A 579 8.15 -20.97 -12.09
N TRP A 580 8.70 -21.60 -13.12
CA TRP A 580 8.61 -23.06 -13.31
C TRP A 580 9.30 -23.82 -12.17
N TRP A 581 10.44 -23.32 -11.68
CA TRP A 581 11.09 -23.89 -10.52
C TRP A 581 10.25 -23.76 -9.25
N LEU A 582 9.71 -22.56 -8.98
CA LEU A 582 8.84 -22.34 -7.83
C LEU A 582 7.58 -23.21 -7.88
N ASN A 583 6.92 -23.31 -9.04
CA ASN A 583 5.74 -24.15 -9.23
C ASN A 583 6.07 -25.63 -8.97
N THR A 584 7.24 -26.11 -9.40
CA THR A 584 7.72 -27.47 -9.10
C THR A 584 7.81 -27.70 -7.59
N LEU A 585 8.39 -26.74 -6.86
CA LEU A 585 8.55 -26.83 -5.41
C LEU A 585 7.20 -26.74 -4.68
N MET A 586 6.32 -25.83 -5.10
CA MET A 586 4.98 -25.70 -4.50
C MET A 586 4.15 -26.97 -4.71
N ALA A 587 4.17 -27.55 -5.91
CA ALA A 587 3.43 -28.79 -6.18
C ALA A 587 3.99 -29.98 -5.38
N MET A 588 5.33 -30.06 -5.23
CA MET A 588 5.99 -31.14 -4.52
C MET A 588 5.84 -31.02 -2.99
N ILE A 589 6.08 -29.83 -2.42
CA ILE A 589 6.04 -29.60 -0.98
C ILE A 589 4.60 -29.48 -0.48
N GLY A 590 3.69 -28.93 -1.29
CA GLY A 590 2.26 -28.86 -1.02
C GLY A 590 1.48 -30.14 -1.32
N GLU A 591 2.16 -31.23 -1.69
CA GLU A 591 1.57 -32.55 -1.94
C GLU A 591 0.43 -32.54 -2.98
N ALA A 592 0.55 -31.71 -4.02
CA ALA A 592 -0.47 -31.56 -5.06
C ALA A 592 -0.54 -32.75 -6.03
N PHE A 593 0.45 -33.65 -5.99
CA PHE A 593 0.48 -34.85 -6.82
C PHE A 593 -0.39 -35.96 -6.23
N GLU A 594 -1.16 -36.63 -7.06
CA GLU A 594 -2.02 -37.76 -6.62
C GLU A 594 -1.19 -38.90 -6.02
N ASP A 595 -0.02 -39.17 -6.60
CA ASP A 595 0.93 -40.19 -6.15
C ASP A 595 2.12 -39.54 -5.42
N GLY A 596 1.86 -38.62 -4.48
CA GLY A 596 2.90 -37.83 -3.78
C GLY A 596 3.94 -38.64 -2.99
N ASP A 597 3.60 -39.87 -2.60
CA ASP A 597 4.52 -40.82 -1.94
C ASP A 597 5.63 -41.32 -2.88
N GLU A 598 5.37 -41.34 -4.19
CA GLU A 598 6.36 -41.72 -5.20
C GLU A 598 7.38 -40.60 -5.47
N ILE A 599 7.11 -39.37 -5.04
CA ILE A 599 8.02 -38.24 -5.27
C ILE A 599 9.11 -38.19 -4.21
N CYS A 600 10.35 -38.22 -4.67
CA CYS A 600 11.55 -38.17 -3.82
C CYS A 600 12.09 -36.75 -3.64
N GLY A 601 12.05 -35.94 -4.70
CA GLY A 601 12.65 -34.60 -4.71
C GLY A 601 12.70 -33.97 -6.10
N ALA A 602 13.19 -32.74 -6.14
CA ALA A 602 13.37 -31.97 -7.37
C ALA A 602 14.78 -31.36 -7.45
N VAL A 603 15.27 -31.19 -8.68
CA VAL A 603 16.60 -30.64 -8.98
C VAL A 603 16.49 -29.59 -10.06
N ILE A 604 17.15 -28.45 -9.87
CA ILE A 604 17.37 -27.47 -10.93
C ILE A 604 18.85 -27.37 -11.26
N SER A 605 19.16 -27.49 -12.56
CA SER A 605 20.51 -27.52 -13.08
C SER A 605 20.73 -26.39 -14.07
N VAL A 606 21.57 -25.42 -13.70
CA VAL A 606 21.90 -24.29 -14.57
C VAL A 606 23.12 -24.64 -15.41
N ARG A 607 23.01 -24.55 -16.73
CA ARG A 607 24.10 -24.93 -17.66
C ARG A 607 24.30 -23.89 -18.75
N ARG A 608 25.40 -24.04 -19.50
CA ARG A 608 25.80 -23.08 -20.54
C ARG A 608 24.85 -23.08 -21.74
N GLN A 609 24.37 -24.26 -22.17
CA GLN A 609 23.51 -24.40 -23.34
C GLN A 609 22.02 -24.35 -22.99
N TYR A 610 21.55 -25.27 -22.14
CA TYR A 610 20.14 -25.41 -21.74
C TYR A 610 20.06 -25.69 -20.24
N ASP A 611 19.12 -25.03 -19.57
CA ASP A 611 18.86 -25.29 -18.16
C ASP A 611 17.88 -26.45 -18.01
N ARG A 612 17.90 -27.16 -16.88
CA ARG A 612 17.05 -28.34 -16.67
C ARG A 612 16.36 -28.28 -15.32
N ILE A 613 15.06 -28.59 -15.31
CA ILE A 613 14.29 -28.87 -14.09
C ILE A 613 13.99 -30.36 -14.10
N SER A 614 14.26 -31.04 -12.99
CA SER A 614 14.05 -32.48 -12.88
C SER A 614 13.24 -32.85 -11.64
N LEU A 615 12.21 -33.68 -11.81
CA LEU A 615 11.41 -34.24 -10.72
C LEU A 615 11.75 -35.74 -10.58
N TRP A 616 12.14 -36.18 -9.39
CA TRP A 616 12.64 -37.52 -9.13
C TRP A 616 11.57 -38.39 -8.50
N THR A 617 11.37 -39.59 -9.05
CA THR A 617 10.42 -40.59 -8.55
C THR A 617 11.14 -41.80 -7.94
N LYS A 618 10.46 -42.47 -7.00
CA LYS A 618 10.95 -43.61 -6.22
C LYS A 618 11.00 -44.89 -7.06
N THR A 619 9.95 -45.14 -7.84
CA THR A 619 9.85 -46.24 -8.81
C THR A 619 9.70 -45.70 -10.22
N GLY A 620 10.25 -46.41 -11.21
CA GLY A 620 10.15 -46.05 -12.63
C GLY A 620 9.47 -47.09 -13.52
N ASP A 621 9.19 -48.28 -12.98
CA ASP A 621 8.63 -49.41 -13.74
C ASP A 621 7.10 -49.31 -13.92
N ASP A 622 6.41 -48.54 -13.08
CA ASP A 622 4.96 -48.34 -13.18
C ASP A 622 4.63 -47.24 -14.20
N LYS A 623 4.26 -47.68 -15.41
CA LYS A 623 3.95 -46.80 -16.53
C LYS A 623 2.77 -45.86 -16.24
N ASP A 624 1.71 -46.35 -15.59
CA ASP A 624 0.50 -45.56 -15.37
C ASP A 624 0.76 -44.44 -14.35
N VAL A 625 1.52 -44.75 -13.29
CA VAL A 625 1.95 -43.76 -12.29
C VAL A 625 2.90 -42.73 -12.91
N GLN A 626 3.87 -43.16 -13.73
CA GLN A 626 4.78 -42.22 -14.39
C GLN A 626 4.06 -41.30 -15.36
N GLU A 627 3.19 -41.82 -16.24
CA GLU A 627 2.44 -40.99 -17.19
C GLU A 627 1.51 -39.98 -16.49
N ARG A 628 0.84 -40.40 -15.40
CA ARG A 628 0.01 -39.50 -14.58
C ARG A 628 0.85 -38.41 -13.93
N THR A 629 1.95 -38.79 -13.28
CA THR A 629 2.89 -37.85 -12.64
C THR A 629 3.46 -36.86 -13.67
N GLY A 630 3.82 -37.33 -14.87
CA GLY A 630 4.31 -36.47 -15.95
C GLY A 630 3.27 -35.47 -16.46
N LYS A 631 2.01 -35.89 -16.62
CA LYS A 631 0.89 -35.00 -17.00
C LYS A 631 0.62 -33.93 -15.93
N GLN A 632 0.57 -34.34 -14.66
CA GLN A 632 0.41 -33.42 -13.53
C GLN A 632 1.58 -32.46 -13.44
N PHE A 633 2.81 -32.93 -13.61
CA PHE A 633 4.00 -32.09 -13.60
C PHE A 633 3.96 -31.03 -14.70
N LYS A 634 3.58 -31.41 -15.93
CA LYS A 634 3.39 -30.48 -17.05
C LYS A 634 2.29 -29.45 -16.78
N GLN A 635 1.19 -29.87 -16.13
CA GLN A 635 0.09 -28.98 -15.75
C GLN A 635 0.52 -27.96 -14.67
N PHE A 636 1.20 -28.38 -13.61
CA PHE A 636 1.65 -27.50 -12.54
C PHE A 636 2.72 -26.50 -12.99
N LEU A 637 3.56 -26.89 -13.94
CA LEU A 637 4.54 -26.01 -14.55
C LEU A 637 3.91 -24.92 -15.43
N GLU A 638 2.65 -25.04 -15.84
CA GLU A 638 1.97 -24.11 -16.76
C GLU A 638 2.75 -23.89 -18.08
N VAL A 639 3.46 -24.93 -18.54
CA VAL A 639 4.24 -24.87 -19.78
C VAL A 639 3.33 -24.98 -21.02
N PRO A 640 3.70 -24.38 -22.17
CA PRO A 640 2.94 -24.53 -23.41
C PRO A 640 2.73 -26.00 -23.77
N ALA A 641 1.55 -26.33 -24.33
CA ALA A 641 1.16 -27.71 -24.64
C ALA A 641 2.16 -28.47 -25.53
N GLU A 642 2.87 -27.75 -26.40
CA GLU A 642 3.90 -28.26 -27.33
C GLU A 642 5.21 -28.67 -26.63
N THR A 643 5.41 -28.28 -25.37
CA THR A 643 6.64 -28.57 -24.62
C THR A 643 6.68 -30.04 -24.22
N VAL A 644 7.72 -30.75 -24.64
CA VAL A 644 7.90 -32.17 -24.30
C VAL A 644 8.67 -32.29 -22.98
N VAL A 645 8.10 -32.99 -22.01
CA VAL A 645 8.80 -33.40 -20.78
C VAL A 645 9.17 -34.87 -20.93
N GLY A 646 10.44 -35.21 -20.74
CA GLY A 646 10.94 -36.57 -20.93
C GLY A 646 11.26 -37.28 -19.61
N TYR A 647 11.02 -38.58 -19.54
CA TYR A 647 11.37 -39.41 -18.39
C TYR A 647 12.61 -40.28 -18.68
N SER A 648 13.54 -40.34 -17.74
CA SER A 648 14.72 -41.21 -17.81
C SER A 648 14.90 -42.03 -16.53
N MET A 649 15.11 -43.34 -16.67
CA MET A 649 15.39 -44.23 -15.53
C MET A 649 16.81 -44.06 -14.97
N HIS A 650 16.97 -44.28 -13.66
CA HIS A 650 18.26 -44.20 -12.98
C HIS A 650 19.20 -45.37 -13.32
N ASP A 651 18.68 -46.58 -13.61
CA ASP A 651 19.50 -47.75 -14.02
C ASP A 651 20.33 -47.48 -15.30
N MET A 652 19.81 -46.67 -16.21
CA MET A 652 20.53 -46.25 -17.42
C MET A 652 21.65 -45.25 -17.10
N SER A 653 21.46 -44.40 -16.09
CA SER A 653 22.48 -43.46 -15.60
C SER A 653 23.63 -44.17 -14.89
N LEU A 654 23.33 -45.27 -14.20
CA LEU A 654 24.31 -46.14 -13.53
C LEU A 654 25.22 -46.85 -14.54
N LYS A 655 24.68 -47.27 -15.70
CA LYS A 655 25.45 -47.92 -16.78
C LYS A 655 26.32 -46.94 -17.57
N SER A 656 25.86 -45.70 -17.76
CA SER A 656 26.56 -44.67 -18.54
C SER A 656 27.47 -43.77 -17.69
N ASN A 657 27.37 -43.84 -16.36
CA ASN A 657 28.05 -42.99 -15.39
C ASN A 657 27.89 -41.48 -15.69
N SER A 658 26.75 -41.12 -16.29
CA SER A 658 26.41 -39.77 -16.73
C SER A 658 24.89 -39.57 -16.70
N SER A 659 24.46 -38.41 -16.19
CA SER A 659 23.04 -38.04 -16.14
C SER A 659 22.57 -37.26 -17.37
N TYR A 660 23.47 -37.05 -18.35
CA TYR A 660 23.29 -36.04 -19.40
C TYR A 660 22.74 -36.59 -20.73
N ASN A 661 23.03 -37.84 -21.07
CA ASN A 661 22.77 -38.46 -22.40
C ASN A 661 21.90 -39.74 -22.32
N ASN A 662 20.97 -39.82 -21.37
CA ASN A 662 20.13 -41.02 -21.26
C ASN A 662 18.97 -41.00 -22.27
N GLU A 663 18.63 -42.16 -22.80
CA GLU A 663 17.45 -42.34 -23.65
C GLU A 663 16.15 -42.10 -22.86
N CYS A 664 15.18 -41.48 -23.53
CA CYS A 664 13.89 -41.13 -22.96
C CYS A 664 12.96 -42.35 -22.99
N VAL A 665 12.48 -42.80 -21.83
CA VAL A 665 11.61 -43.98 -21.69
C VAL A 665 10.14 -43.61 -21.89
N TYR A 666 9.70 -42.46 -21.35
CA TYR A 666 8.35 -41.92 -21.49
C TYR A 666 8.41 -40.43 -21.86
N GLN A 667 7.40 -39.91 -22.56
CA GLN A 667 7.29 -38.50 -22.97
C GLN A 667 5.85 -38.01 -22.82
N VAL A 668 5.65 -36.78 -22.36
CA VAL A 668 4.34 -36.15 -22.11
C VAL A 668 4.33 -34.69 -22.54
#